data_AF-A0A661K9T6-F1
#
_entry.id   AF-A0A661K9T6-F1
#
_cell.length_a   1.000
_cell.length_b   1.000
_cell.length_c   1.000
_cell.angle_alpha   90.00
_cell.angle_beta   90.00
_cell.angle_gamma   90.00
#
_symmetry.space_group_name_H-M   'P 1'
#
loop_
_entity.id
_entity.type
_entity.pdbx_description
1 polymer ?
#
loop_
_entity_poly.entity_id
_entity_poly.type
_entity_poly.pdbx_seq_one_letter_code
_entity_poly.pdbx_strand_id
1 'polypeptide(L)'
;MFEELKQIFGRQGFLAQYLPGFECRNSQLEMALAVGEALEKDRPLLVEAPTGIGKTLAYLVPAILSRRRVVISTGTKNLQDQIFEKDIPFLKKHFNQNLKAICVKGRLNYLCRRRFLAFLKEPTIIGLGMQPALKKLHLWYQKTATGDRAEVEWLPDNSVLWREISSSSDKCVGSECDYYNSCFITRLKQKAANCDLLIVNHHLYFADLALKQDNFGAVLPGHEAVIFDEAHQLDHVASSYFGFELSLFKFLELVHDVKKELSIAKVRKMDEINMKLQALETDARRYFEVFERAPGRKRLEEVRQWDELEKVADKITQSLNSLAGDLVSFEQMSPGLSACKRRSLNLSHLMDVFTTREDPDLVYWYESRRRGVFLHATPINVSPYLDELLFKRIGSVILTSATLAIGEDFSFVRQCLGVPDETDEMVLSSHFDFKENLIVYIPRDISEPSSPKFLEQFCQKVWELLLISQGRALILFTSYKNMEEAYSMLKEKDLPYKFLLQGEKPKNTLLKEFRQDLHSILLATGSFWEGVDVPGPSLSSVIIDKLPFEVPSDPILVARLKRLRDEGYDPFWHYQVPQAILNLKQGVGRLIRTVEDRGMVAIMDVRIWEKVYGKKFLSNLPDCKVTSDINEVAEFFRDSRVENFSQNAG
;
A
#
# COMPACT_ATOMS: atom_id res chain seq x y z
N MET A 1 -26.28 -20.88 6.37
CA MET A 1 -25.29 -19.83 6.65
C MET A 1 -25.80 -18.79 7.66
N PHE A 2 -26.89 -18.07 7.38
CA PHE A 2 -27.32 -16.92 8.19
C PHE A 2 -27.62 -17.21 9.68
N GLU A 3 -28.29 -18.33 9.99
CA GLU A 3 -28.53 -18.71 11.39
C GLU A 3 -27.22 -19.06 12.13
N GLU A 4 -26.26 -19.68 11.45
CA GLU A 4 -24.93 -19.93 12.02
C GLU A 4 -24.20 -18.61 12.31
N LEU A 5 -24.29 -17.62 11.41
CA LEU A 5 -23.70 -16.29 11.64
C LEU A 5 -24.27 -15.62 12.89
N LYS A 6 -25.59 -15.67 13.09
CA LYS A 6 -26.23 -15.14 14.32
C LYS A 6 -25.74 -15.86 15.57
N GLN A 7 -25.57 -17.19 15.50
CA GLN A 7 -25.01 -17.98 16.61
C GLN A 7 -23.53 -17.70 16.86
N ILE A 8 -22.77 -17.25 15.86
CA ILE A 8 -21.35 -16.96 16.00
C ILE A 8 -21.12 -15.59 16.62
N PHE A 9 -21.78 -14.56 16.07
CA PHE A 9 -21.58 -13.16 16.45
C PHE A 9 -22.53 -12.68 17.57
N GLY A 10 -23.52 -13.48 17.95
CA GLY A 10 -24.48 -13.13 18.99
C GLY A 10 -23.88 -12.97 20.40
N ARG A 11 -24.65 -12.38 21.32
CA ARG A 11 -24.21 -12.06 22.70
C ARG A 11 -23.68 -13.23 23.52
N GLN A 12 -24.19 -14.44 23.27
CA GLN A 12 -23.73 -15.69 23.89
C GLN A 12 -23.11 -16.63 22.86
N GLY A 13 -22.79 -16.09 21.69
CA GLY A 13 -22.34 -16.82 20.54
C GLY A 13 -20.90 -17.32 20.67
N PHE A 14 -20.46 -18.02 19.63
CA PHE A 14 -19.13 -18.61 19.54
C PHE A 14 -18.00 -17.63 19.89
N LEU A 15 -18.04 -16.40 19.36
CA LEU A 15 -16.99 -15.41 19.62
C LEU A 15 -16.97 -14.97 21.08
N ALA A 16 -18.13 -14.80 21.71
CA ALA A 16 -18.23 -14.45 23.13
C ALA A 16 -17.65 -15.52 24.05
N GLN A 17 -17.68 -16.80 23.63
CA GLN A 17 -17.17 -17.91 24.43
C GLN A 17 -15.65 -18.09 24.33
N TYR A 18 -15.07 -17.80 23.16
CA TYR A 18 -13.67 -18.17 22.87
C TYR A 18 -12.73 -17.00 22.64
N LEU A 19 -13.23 -15.80 22.33
CA LEU A 19 -12.41 -14.62 22.09
C LEU A 19 -12.43 -13.72 23.35
N PRO A 20 -11.31 -13.66 24.12
CA PRO A 20 -11.23 -12.82 25.31
C PRO A 20 -11.47 -11.35 24.98
N GLY A 21 -12.29 -10.67 25.77
CA GLY A 21 -12.64 -9.26 25.53
C GLY A 21 -13.56 -9.03 24.33
N PHE A 22 -14.22 -10.08 23.81
CA PHE A 22 -15.24 -9.92 22.79
C PHE A 22 -16.49 -9.23 23.35
N GLU A 23 -16.95 -8.22 22.61
CA GLU A 23 -18.23 -7.58 22.85
C GLU A 23 -19.09 -7.76 21.61
N CYS A 24 -20.35 -8.12 21.82
CA CYS A 24 -21.32 -8.28 20.74
C CYS A 24 -21.65 -6.91 20.14
N ARG A 25 -21.41 -6.77 18.83
CA ARG A 25 -21.62 -5.53 18.07
C ARG A 25 -22.60 -5.80 16.94
N ASN A 26 -23.73 -5.09 16.91
CA ASN A 26 -24.75 -5.30 15.88
C ASN A 26 -24.19 -5.09 14.46
N SER A 27 -23.43 -4.01 14.24
CA SER A 27 -22.83 -3.73 12.93
C SER A 27 -21.83 -4.81 12.48
N GLN A 28 -21.20 -5.55 13.41
CA GLN A 28 -20.34 -6.69 13.05
C GLN A 28 -21.17 -7.85 12.48
N LEU A 29 -22.33 -8.13 13.09
CA LEU A 29 -23.26 -9.14 12.59
C LEU A 29 -23.91 -8.71 11.28
N GLU A 30 -24.33 -7.44 11.16
CA GLU A 30 -24.88 -6.87 9.91
C GLU A 30 -23.90 -7.02 8.76
N MET A 31 -22.63 -6.66 8.96
CA MET A 31 -21.57 -6.88 7.98
C MET A 31 -21.45 -8.35 7.60
N ALA A 32 -21.41 -9.25 8.58
CA ALA A 32 -21.24 -10.67 8.32
C ALA A 32 -22.41 -11.27 7.53
N LEU A 33 -23.64 -10.84 7.81
CA LEU A 33 -24.83 -11.23 7.08
C LEU A 33 -24.79 -10.70 5.64
N ALA A 34 -24.44 -9.42 5.45
CA ALA A 34 -24.33 -8.81 4.13
C ALA A 34 -23.25 -9.50 3.26
N VAL A 35 -22.08 -9.78 3.84
CA VAL A 35 -21.01 -10.53 3.14
C VAL A 35 -21.48 -11.94 2.80
N GLY A 36 -22.18 -12.63 3.72
CA GLY A 36 -22.74 -13.95 3.46
C GLY A 36 -23.76 -13.95 2.31
N GLU A 37 -24.63 -12.95 2.27
CA GLU A 37 -25.63 -12.77 1.22
C GLU A 37 -25.00 -12.47 -0.14
N ALA A 38 -24.02 -11.57 -0.19
CA ALA A 38 -23.27 -11.25 -1.41
C ALA A 38 -22.54 -12.48 -1.96
N LEU A 39 -21.95 -13.28 -1.07
CA LEU A 39 -21.31 -14.55 -1.43
C LEU A 39 -22.33 -15.58 -1.94
N GLU A 40 -23.51 -15.73 -1.32
CA GLU A 40 -24.53 -16.67 -1.79
C GLU A 40 -25.15 -16.26 -3.14
N LYS A 41 -25.33 -14.96 -3.37
CA LYS A 41 -25.99 -14.40 -4.56
C LYS A 41 -25.07 -14.10 -5.74
N ASP A 42 -23.76 -14.25 -5.57
CA ASP A 42 -22.77 -13.85 -6.58
C ASP A 42 -22.94 -12.39 -7.00
N ARG A 43 -22.93 -11.49 -6.00
CA ARG A 43 -23.05 -10.05 -6.20
C ARG A 43 -21.86 -9.29 -5.62
N PRO A 44 -21.51 -8.12 -6.19
CA PRO A 44 -20.60 -7.21 -5.53
C PRO A 44 -21.27 -6.56 -4.31
N LEU A 45 -20.45 -6.18 -3.33
CA LEU A 45 -20.89 -5.51 -2.12
C LEU A 45 -19.87 -4.42 -1.73
N LEU A 46 -20.35 -3.21 -1.51
CA LEU A 46 -19.59 -2.11 -0.90
C LEU A 46 -20.02 -1.93 0.56
N VAL A 47 -19.07 -2.05 1.48
CA VAL A 47 -19.32 -1.82 2.91
C VAL A 47 -18.36 -0.79 3.49
N GLU A 48 -18.87 0.36 3.94
CA GLU A 48 -18.13 1.22 4.86
C GLU A 48 -18.32 0.69 6.28
N ALA A 49 -17.21 0.24 6.86
CA ALA A 49 -17.19 -0.44 8.15
C ALA A 49 -16.15 0.23 9.06
N PRO A 50 -16.57 0.97 10.10
CA PRO A 50 -15.67 1.71 10.98
C PRO A 50 -14.57 0.85 11.62
N THR A 51 -13.51 1.51 12.10
CA THR A 51 -12.47 0.84 12.90
C THR A 51 -13.07 0.22 14.16
N GLY A 52 -12.46 -0.85 14.67
CA GLY A 52 -12.85 -1.47 15.94
C GLY A 52 -14.11 -2.36 15.92
N ILE A 53 -14.93 -2.36 14.86
CA ILE A 53 -16.12 -3.22 14.82
C ILE A 53 -15.80 -4.72 14.66
N GLY A 54 -14.54 -5.06 14.37
CA GLY A 54 -14.12 -6.45 14.11
C GLY A 54 -14.40 -6.92 12.67
N LYS A 55 -14.18 -6.03 11.69
CA LYS A 55 -14.31 -6.28 10.22
C LYS A 55 -13.72 -7.60 9.77
N THR A 56 -12.51 -7.90 10.24
CA THR A 56 -11.75 -9.08 9.83
C THR A 56 -12.52 -10.37 10.06
N LEU A 57 -13.07 -10.57 11.26
CA LEU A 57 -13.91 -11.75 11.53
C LEU A 57 -15.23 -11.68 10.76
N ALA A 58 -15.82 -10.49 10.63
CA ALA A 58 -17.09 -10.31 9.94
C ALA A 58 -17.06 -10.74 8.46
N TYR A 59 -15.93 -10.58 7.76
CA TYR A 59 -15.81 -11.12 6.40
C TYR A 59 -15.16 -12.52 6.32
N LEU A 60 -14.30 -12.90 7.28
CA LEU A 60 -13.66 -14.23 7.27
C LEU A 60 -14.64 -15.36 7.57
N VAL A 61 -15.52 -15.18 8.55
CA VAL A 61 -16.47 -16.22 8.94
C VAL A 61 -17.43 -16.59 7.81
N PRO A 62 -18.16 -15.65 7.16
CA PRO A 62 -19.00 -15.98 6.02
C PRO A 62 -18.19 -16.53 4.83
N ALA A 63 -16.96 -16.05 4.59
CA ALA A 63 -16.08 -16.64 3.57
C ALA A 63 -15.79 -18.14 3.84
N ILE A 64 -15.52 -18.52 5.09
CA ILE A 64 -15.32 -19.92 5.48
C ILE A 64 -16.62 -20.72 5.34
N LEU A 65 -17.75 -20.15 5.77
CA LEU A 65 -19.06 -20.81 5.69
C LEU A 65 -19.56 -21.01 4.25
N SER A 66 -19.11 -20.17 3.32
CA SER A 66 -19.45 -20.31 1.89
C SER A 66 -18.92 -21.60 1.27
N ARG A 67 -17.85 -22.18 1.85
CA ARG A 67 -17.11 -23.34 1.31
C ARG A 67 -16.61 -23.15 -0.13
N ARG A 68 -16.57 -21.90 -0.60
CA ARG A 68 -16.02 -21.51 -1.89
C ARG A 68 -14.54 -21.21 -1.75
N ARG A 69 -13.82 -21.17 -2.88
CA ARG A 69 -12.46 -20.62 -2.85
C ARG A 69 -12.51 -19.10 -2.84
N VAL A 70 -12.12 -18.49 -1.72
CA VAL A 70 -12.16 -17.04 -1.50
C VAL A 70 -10.73 -16.48 -1.37
N VAL A 71 -10.48 -15.36 -2.05
CA VAL A 71 -9.26 -14.58 -1.87
C VAL A 71 -9.53 -13.40 -0.94
N ILE A 72 -8.76 -13.26 0.13
CA ILE A 72 -8.71 -12.08 0.97
C ILE A 72 -7.52 -11.23 0.54
N SER A 73 -7.81 -10.05 0.01
CA SER A 73 -6.82 -9.10 -0.48
C SER A 73 -6.72 -7.93 0.49
N THR A 74 -5.56 -7.71 1.11
CA THR A 74 -5.36 -6.67 2.13
C THR A 74 -4.51 -5.50 1.62
N GLY A 75 -4.76 -4.29 2.13
CA GLY A 75 -3.93 -3.11 1.83
C GLY A 75 -2.46 -3.24 2.22
N THR A 76 -2.15 -3.93 3.34
CA THR A 76 -0.77 -4.06 3.83
C THR A 76 -0.35 -5.51 4.11
N LYS A 77 0.96 -5.77 4.04
CA LYS A 77 1.56 -7.04 4.44
C LYS A 77 1.41 -7.31 5.95
N ASN A 78 1.44 -6.26 6.78
CA ASN A 78 1.24 -6.41 8.22
C ASN A 78 -0.16 -6.95 8.53
N LEU A 79 -1.19 -6.44 7.85
CA LEU A 79 -2.56 -6.94 7.97
C LEU A 79 -2.68 -8.37 7.42
N GLN A 80 -2.00 -8.65 6.30
CA GLN A 80 -1.92 -9.99 5.72
C GLN A 80 -1.35 -11.01 6.74
N ASP A 81 -0.23 -10.67 7.37
CA ASP A 81 0.43 -11.53 8.36
C ASP A 81 -0.43 -11.64 9.65
N GLN A 82 -1.08 -10.55 10.09
CA GLN A 82 -2.01 -10.58 11.23
C GLN A 82 -3.15 -11.58 11.01
N ILE A 83 -3.81 -11.54 9.85
CA ILE A 83 -4.88 -12.48 9.51
C ILE A 83 -4.35 -13.92 9.57
N PHE A 84 -3.21 -14.17 8.94
CA PHE A 84 -2.69 -15.53 8.79
C PHE A 84 -2.10 -16.10 10.09
N GLU A 85 -1.48 -15.29 10.94
CA GLU A 85 -0.79 -15.74 12.15
C GLU A 85 -1.65 -15.69 13.40
N LYS A 86 -2.74 -14.90 13.42
CA LYS A 86 -3.63 -14.77 14.57
C LYS A 86 -5.05 -15.25 14.26
N ASP A 87 -5.72 -14.61 13.30
CA ASP A 87 -7.15 -14.83 13.06
C ASP A 87 -7.42 -16.24 12.51
N ILE A 88 -6.63 -16.69 11.55
CA ILE A 88 -6.76 -18.03 10.96
C ILE A 88 -6.48 -19.15 11.97
N PRO A 89 -5.41 -19.13 12.78
CA PRO A 89 -5.22 -20.13 13.84
C PRO A 89 -6.33 -20.15 14.87
N PHE A 90 -6.86 -18.98 15.25
CA PHE A 90 -8.02 -18.87 16.14
C PHE A 90 -9.25 -19.57 15.53
N LEU A 91 -9.61 -19.21 14.29
CA LEU A 91 -10.73 -19.82 13.56
C LEU A 91 -10.50 -21.32 13.33
N LYS A 92 -9.27 -21.75 13.05
CA LYS A 92 -8.97 -23.17 12.87
C LYS A 92 -9.12 -23.96 14.16
N LYS A 93 -8.63 -23.43 15.29
CA LYS A 93 -8.68 -24.11 16.58
C LYS A 93 -10.10 -24.24 17.11
N HIS A 94 -10.89 -23.17 16.98
CA HIS A 94 -12.16 -23.06 17.66
C HIS A 94 -13.35 -23.28 16.71
N PHE A 95 -13.27 -22.86 15.44
CA PHE A 95 -14.42 -22.82 14.52
C PHE A 95 -14.42 -23.97 13.50
N ASN A 96 -13.35 -24.12 12.73
CA ASN A 96 -13.24 -25.15 11.69
C ASN A 96 -11.82 -25.75 11.64
N GLN A 97 -11.62 -26.90 12.27
CA GLN A 97 -10.33 -27.59 12.33
C GLN A 97 -9.79 -28.01 10.94
N ASN A 98 -10.67 -28.18 9.97
CA ASN A 98 -10.32 -28.56 8.60
C ASN A 98 -10.04 -27.35 7.70
N LEU A 99 -10.09 -26.12 8.22
CA LEU A 99 -9.81 -24.90 7.45
C LEU A 99 -8.43 -24.97 6.77
N LYS A 100 -8.45 -24.89 5.43
CA LYS A 100 -7.26 -24.81 4.59
C LYS A 100 -7.08 -23.37 4.12
N ALA A 101 -6.25 -22.63 4.84
CA ALA A 101 -5.89 -21.27 4.53
C ALA A 101 -4.38 -21.16 4.23
N ILE A 102 -4.00 -20.24 3.35
CA ILE A 102 -2.61 -19.98 3.01
C ILE A 102 -2.35 -18.50 2.77
N CYS A 103 -1.19 -18.02 3.22
CA CYS A 103 -0.68 -16.69 2.90
C CYS A 103 0.24 -16.75 1.67
N VAL A 104 -0.05 -15.95 0.63
CA VAL A 104 0.76 -15.89 -0.59
C VAL A 104 1.34 -14.48 -0.74
N LYS A 105 2.67 -14.40 -0.87
CA LYS A 105 3.41 -13.12 -1.03
C LYS A 105 3.99 -13.03 -2.45
N GLY A 106 4.47 -11.85 -2.85
CA GLY A 106 5.17 -11.68 -4.12
C GLY A 106 6.50 -12.46 -4.17
N ARG A 107 6.96 -12.84 -5.38
CA ARG A 107 8.15 -13.71 -5.61
C ARG A 107 9.42 -13.24 -4.89
N LEU A 108 9.63 -11.92 -4.79
CA LEU A 108 10.79 -11.32 -4.11
C LEU A 108 10.84 -11.61 -2.61
N ASN A 109 9.73 -12.06 -2.01
CA ASN A 109 9.71 -12.48 -0.61
C ASN A 109 10.17 -13.93 -0.42
N TYR A 110 10.55 -14.65 -1.48
CA TYR A 110 11.00 -16.04 -1.37
C TYR A 110 12.42 -16.23 -1.89
N LEU A 111 13.19 -17.05 -1.19
CA LEU A 111 14.51 -17.48 -1.63
C LEU A 111 14.41 -18.30 -2.93
N CYS A 112 15.26 -18.00 -3.91
CA CYS A 112 15.43 -18.84 -5.08
C CYS A 112 16.59 -19.83 -4.84
N ARG A 113 16.27 -21.12 -4.69
CA ARG A 113 17.28 -22.18 -4.45
C ARG A 113 18.40 -22.18 -5.48
N ARG A 114 18.06 -22.08 -6.76
CA ARG A 114 19.02 -22.01 -7.87
C ARG A 114 20.00 -20.86 -7.69
N ARG A 115 19.49 -19.65 -7.46
CA ARG A 115 20.31 -18.44 -7.30
C ARG A 115 21.15 -18.49 -6.03
N PHE A 116 20.57 -18.92 -4.92
CA PHE A 116 21.28 -19.04 -3.64
C PHE A 116 22.45 -20.02 -3.72
N LEU A 117 22.23 -21.21 -4.28
CA LEU A 117 23.28 -22.22 -4.42
C LEU A 117 24.35 -21.81 -5.44
N ALA A 118 23.98 -21.14 -6.54
CA ALA A 118 24.95 -20.55 -7.47
C ALA A 118 25.79 -19.47 -6.78
N PHE A 119 25.15 -18.59 -5.99
CA PHE A 119 25.81 -17.53 -5.24
C PHE A 119 26.79 -18.07 -4.17
N LEU A 120 26.50 -19.22 -3.57
CA LEU A 120 27.42 -19.87 -2.62
C LEU A 120 28.67 -20.46 -3.32
N LYS A 121 28.54 -20.91 -4.58
CA LYS A 121 29.67 -21.44 -5.36
C LYS A 121 30.57 -20.31 -5.85
N GLU A 122 29.97 -19.23 -6.33
CA GLU A 122 30.67 -18.06 -6.86
C GLU A 122 30.11 -16.79 -6.22
N PRO A 123 30.59 -16.43 -5.00
CA PRO A 123 30.16 -15.22 -4.33
C PRO A 123 30.60 -13.98 -5.12
N THR A 124 29.68 -13.04 -5.31
CA THR A 124 30.01 -11.72 -5.85
C THR A 124 30.88 -10.93 -4.86
N ILE A 125 31.48 -9.82 -5.30
CA ILE A 125 32.19 -8.87 -4.43
C ILE A 125 31.32 -8.44 -3.23
N ILE A 126 30.01 -8.29 -3.47
CA ILE A 126 29.01 -7.99 -2.43
C ILE A 126 28.90 -9.13 -1.42
N GLY A 127 28.86 -10.39 -1.89
CA GLY A 127 28.86 -11.58 -1.04
C GLY A 127 30.12 -11.69 -0.18
N LEU A 128 31.28 -11.32 -0.72
CA LEU A 128 32.56 -11.30 0.00
C LEU A 128 32.56 -10.29 1.16
N GLY A 129 31.91 -9.13 0.99
CA GLY A 129 31.74 -8.14 2.06
C GLY A 129 30.70 -8.50 3.13
N MET A 130 29.84 -9.49 2.88
CA MET A 130 28.70 -9.86 3.74
C MET A 130 28.76 -11.30 4.28
N GLN A 131 29.97 -11.86 4.42
CA GLN A 131 30.18 -13.26 4.85
C GLN A 131 29.42 -13.68 6.13
N PRO A 132 29.32 -12.86 7.20
CA PRO A 132 28.54 -13.23 8.38
C PRO A 132 27.06 -13.43 8.08
N ALA A 133 26.47 -12.58 7.24
CA ALA A 133 25.08 -12.70 6.82
C ALA A 133 24.87 -13.93 5.94
N LEU A 134 25.81 -14.21 5.02
CA LEU A 134 25.75 -15.37 4.14
C LEU A 134 25.77 -16.70 4.91
N LYS A 135 26.62 -16.81 5.94
CA LYS A 135 26.67 -17.98 6.83
C LYS A 135 25.34 -18.18 7.57
N LYS A 136 24.77 -17.11 8.14
CA LYS A 136 23.47 -17.17 8.81
C LYS A 136 22.35 -17.59 7.84
N LEU A 137 22.33 -17.06 6.62
CA LEU A 137 21.38 -17.45 5.58
C LEU A 137 21.53 -18.91 5.17
N HIS A 138 22.76 -19.44 5.09
CA HIS A 138 22.98 -20.85 4.78
C HIS A 138 22.42 -21.77 5.88
N LEU A 139 22.64 -21.43 7.15
CA LEU A 139 22.07 -22.17 8.28
C LEU A 139 20.54 -22.11 8.30
N TRP A 140 19.95 -20.95 7.98
CA TRP A 140 18.51 -20.81 7.84
C TRP A 140 17.95 -21.62 6.66
N TYR A 141 18.62 -21.59 5.51
CA TYR A 141 18.23 -22.34 4.31
C TYR A 141 18.11 -23.85 4.57
N GLN A 142 18.98 -24.41 5.40
CA GLN A 142 18.94 -25.82 5.78
C GLN A 142 17.70 -26.19 6.62
N LYS A 143 17.06 -25.21 7.28
CA LYS A 143 15.95 -25.43 8.22
C LYS A 143 14.60 -24.97 7.68
N THR A 144 14.58 -23.97 6.79
CA THR A 144 13.33 -23.35 6.33
C THR A 144 12.48 -24.30 5.48
N ALA A 145 11.19 -24.37 5.81
CA ALA A 145 10.20 -25.11 5.03
C ALA A 145 9.57 -24.26 3.92
N THR A 146 9.53 -22.93 4.09
CA THR A 146 8.82 -22.01 3.21
C THR A 146 9.73 -21.17 2.34
N GLY A 147 10.98 -20.93 2.78
CA GLY A 147 11.90 -20.01 2.13
C GLY A 147 11.43 -18.55 2.16
N ASP A 148 10.47 -18.19 3.02
CA ASP A 148 9.93 -16.84 3.16
C ASP A 148 10.95 -15.90 3.85
N ARG A 149 11.13 -14.72 3.27
CA ARG A 149 11.93 -13.62 3.78
C ARG A 149 11.52 -13.19 5.19
N ALA A 150 10.23 -13.32 5.53
CA ALA A 150 9.70 -12.96 6.84
C ALA A 150 10.35 -13.77 7.98
N GLU A 151 10.83 -15.00 7.71
CA GLU A 151 11.55 -15.82 8.69
C GLU A 151 12.96 -15.27 9.05
N VAL A 152 13.43 -14.25 8.33
CA VAL A 152 14.80 -13.70 8.46
C VAL A 152 14.78 -12.28 9.05
N GLU A 153 14.41 -12.16 10.32
CA GLU A 153 14.23 -10.87 10.99
C GLU A 153 15.50 -10.01 11.10
N TRP A 154 16.67 -10.64 11.17
CA TRP A 154 17.95 -9.94 11.38
C TRP A 154 18.49 -9.27 10.11
N LEU A 155 17.96 -9.62 8.93
CA LEU A 155 18.40 -9.05 7.66
C LEU A 155 17.62 -7.75 7.40
N PRO A 156 18.28 -6.65 6.98
CA PRO A 156 17.56 -5.44 6.59
C PRO A 156 16.68 -5.65 5.34
N ASP A 157 15.52 -4.99 5.27
CA ASP A 157 14.60 -5.10 4.13
C ASP A 157 15.21 -4.58 2.81
N ASN A 158 16.07 -3.57 2.90
CA ASN A 158 16.77 -2.99 1.75
C ASN A 158 18.03 -3.77 1.31
N SER A 159 18.29 -4.93 1.92
CA SER A 159 19.47 -5.75 1.69
C SER A 159 19.66 -6.06 0.20
N VAL A 160 20.84 -5.70 -0.32
CA VAL A 160 21.26 -6.04 -1.68
C VAL A 160 21.47 -7.55 -1.82
N LEU A 161 21.99 -8.20 -0.76
CA LEU A 161 22.19 -9.64 -0.72
C LEU A 161 20.90 -10.41 -0.98
N TRP A 162 19.77 -10.00 -0.40
CA TRP A 162 18.49 -10.67 -0.63
C TRP A 162 18.02 -10.56 -2.09
N ARG A 163 18.21 -9.40 -2.73
CA ARG A 163 17.88 -9.19 -4.15
C ARG A 163 18.68 -10.12 -5.08
N GLU A 164 19.90 -10.47 -4.70
CA GLU A 164 20.77 -11.39 -5.44
C GLU A 164 20.34 -12.87 -5.35
N ILE A 165 19.64 -13.26 -4.28
CA ILE A 165 19.32 -14.67 -3.99
C ILE A 165 17.82 -14.99 -4.02
N SER A 166 16.96 -13.97 -4.06
CA SER A 166 15.49 -14.11 -4.10
C SER A 166 14.98 -14.50 -5.50
N SER A 167 13.71 -14.88 -5.59
CA SER A 167 13.05 -15.15 -6.88
C SER A 167 12.46 -13.87 -7.49
N SER A 168 12.46 -13.78 -8.81
CA SER A 168 11.81 -12.71 -9.55
C SER A 168 11.16 -13.26 -10.82
N SER A 169 10.11 -12.60 -11.33
CA SER A 169 9.35 -13.03 -12.51
C SER A 169 10.20 -13.07 -13.77
N ASP A 170 11.07 -12.08 -13.91
CA ASP A 170 11.94 -11.84 -15.06
C ASP A 170 13.13 -12.82 -15.13
N LYS A 171 13.61 -13.33 -13.99
CA LYS A 171 14.77 -14.25 -13.90
C LYS A 171 14.39 -15.72 -13.65
N CYS A 172 13.12 -16.00 -13.37
CA CYS A 172 12.66 -17.37 -13.14
C CYS A 172 12.61 -18.14 -14.47
N VAL A 173 13.12 -19.37 -14.47
CA VAL A 173 13.16 -20.26 -15.64
C VAL A 173 12.03 -21.31 -15.61
N GLY A 174 11.08 -21.16 -14.69
CA GLY A 174 9.89 -22.00 -14.63
C GLY A 174 10.17 -23.49 -14.45
N SER A 175 9.50 -24.32 -15.25
CA SER A 175 9.59 -25.79 -15.25
C SER A 175 10.95 -26.33 -15.67
N GLU A 176 11.77 -25.53 -16.38
CA GLU A 176 13.13 -25.91 -16.79
C GLU A 176 14.14 -25.79 -15.63
N CYS A 177 13.71 -25.34 -14.45
CA CYS A 177 14.58 -25.23 -13.29
C CYS A 177 14.90 -26.61 -12.70
N ASP A 178 16.18 -26.95 -12.55
CA ASP A 178 16.64 -28.18 -11.86
C ASP A 178 16.06 -28.35 -10.45
N TYR A 179 15.70 -27.23 -9.82
CA TYR A 179 15.12 -27.20 -8.48
C TYR A 179 13.59 -27.11 -8.47
N TYR A 180 12.88 -27.27 -9.60
CA TYR A 180 11.44 -27.02 -9.71
C TYR A 180 10.60 -27.73 -8.64
N ASN A 181 10.81 -29.04 -8.43
CA ASN A 181 10.09 -29.84 -7.43
C ASN A 181 10.43 -29.47 -5.97
N SER A 182 11.62 -28.89 -5.74
CA SER A 182 12.05 -28.42 -4.43
C SER A 182 11.88 -26.91 -4.24
N CYS A 183 11.36 -26.22 -5.26
CA CYS A 183 11.21 -24.77 -5.26
C CYS A 183 10.12 -24.36 -4.29
N PHE A 184 10.45 -23.42 -3.41
CA PHE A 184 9.53 -22.87 -2.41
C PHE A 184 8.27 -22.28 -3.04
N ILE A 185 8.40 -21.53 -4.14
CA ILE A 185 7.26 -20.93 -4.86
C ILE A 185 6.41 -21.98 -5.56
N THR A 186 7.03 -22.98 -6.21
CA THR A 186 6.28 -24.06 -6.86
C THR A 186 5.44 -24.83 -5.84
N ARG A 187 6.04 -25.19 -4.70
CA ARG A 187 5.34 -25.85 -3.59
C ARG A 187 4.25 -24.96 -2.99
N LEU A 188 4.52 -23.66 -2.84
CA LEU A 188 3.53 -22.68 -2.39
C LEU A 188 2.31 -22.65 -3.32
N LYS A 189 2.52 -22.58 -4.63
CA LYS A 189 1.44 -22.60 -5.64
C LYS A 189 0.64 -23.90 -5.58
N GLN A 190 1.30 -25.05 -5.47
CA GLN A 190 0.64 -26.35 -5.34
C GLN A 190 -0.20 -26.45 -4.06
N LYS A 191 0.30 -25.92 -2.94
CA LYS A 191 -0.47 -25.85 -1.69
C LYS A 191 -1.67 -24.90 -1.82
N ALA A 192 -1.46 -23.73 -2.43
CA ALA A 192 -2.50 -22.73 -2.63
C ALA A 192 -3.66 -23.25 -3.50
N ALA A 193 -3.37 -24.07 -4.51
CA ALA A 193 -4.40 -24.72 -5.32
C ALA A 193 -5.31 -25.67 -4.52
N ASN A 194 -4.87 -26.14 -3.35
CA ASN A 194 -5.63 -27.03 -2.46
C ASN A 194 -6.23 -26.31 -1.24
N CYS A 195 -6.15 -24.98 -1.18
CA CYS A 195 -6.71 -24.18 -0.11
C CYS A 195 -8.05 -23.54 -0.53
N ASP A 196 -8.91 -23.36 0.47
CA ASP A 196 -10.21 -22.72 0.34
C ASP A 196 -10.07 -21.21 0.53
N LEU A 197 -9.13 -20.78 1.38
CA LEU A 197 -8.89 -19.38 1.67
C LEU A 197 -7.46 -18.96 1.32
N LEU A 198 -7.32 -17.93 0.48
CA LEU A 198 -6.03 -17.37 0.10
C LEU A 198 -5.90 -15.94 0.62
N ILE A 199 -4.90 -15.68 1.45
CA ILE A 199 -4.64 -14.35 1.99
C ILE A 199 -3.46 -13.74 1.21
N VAL A 200 -3.74 -12.64 0.53
CA VAL A 200 -2.80 -11.89 -0.33
C VAL A 200 -2.86 -10.41 0.00
N ASN A 201 -1.89 -9.63 -0.50
CA ASN A 201 -2.03 -8.18 -0.52
C ASN A 201 -2.60 -7.70 -1.86
N HIS A 202 -3.15 -6.48 -1.90
CA HIS A 202 -3.68 -5.86 -3.12
C HIS A 202 -2.69 -5.91 -4.27
N HIS A 203 -1.42 -5.59 -3.97
CA HIS A 203 -0.32 -5.63 -4.93
C HIS A 203 -0.18 -6.99 -5.65
N LEU A 204 -0.24 -8.10 -4.92
CA LEU A 204 -0.15 -9.43 -5.53
C LEU A 204 -1.41 -9.76 -6.33
N TYR A 205 -2.58 -9.34 -5.84
CA TYR A 205 -3.85 -9.57 -6.53
C TYR A 205 -3.91 -8.84 -7.88
N PHE A 206 -3.57 -7.56 -7.92
CA PHE A 206 -3.53 -6.79 -9.17
C PHE A 206 -2.41 -7.24 -10.10
N ALA A 207 -1.27 -7.69 -9.58
CA ALA A 207 -0.25 -8.35 -10.40
C ALA A 207 -0.78 -9.63 -11.06
N ASP A 208 -1.63 -10.40 -10.37
CA ASP A 208 -2.28 -11.59 -10.93
C ASP A 208 -3.31 -11.21 -12.01
N LEU A 209 -4.11 -10.18 -11.79
CA LEU A 209 -5.07 -9.67 -12.78
C LEU A 209 -4.38 -9.15 -14.04
N ALA A 210 -3.32 -8.35 -13.91
CA ALA A 210 -2.56 -7.83 -15.03
C ALA A 210 -1.92 -8.97 -15.86
N LEU A 211 -1.41 -10.03 -15.22
CA LEU A 211 -0.86 -11.19 -15.95
C LEU A 211 -1.92 -11.98 -16.72
N LYS A 212 -3.16 -12.01 -16.21
CA LYS A 212 -4.30 -12.66 -16.88
C LYS A 212 -4.78 -11.88 -18.10
N GLN A 213 -4.59 -10.55 -18.12
CA GLN A 213 -4.89 -9.71 -19.29
C GLN A 213 -4.07 -10.15 -20.50
N ASP A 214 -2.78 -10.41 -20.30
CA ASP A 214 -1.85 -10.75 -21.36
C ASP A 214 -1.78 -12.26 -21.68
N ASN A 215 -2.66 -13.08 -21.08
CA ASN A 215 -2.62 -14.55 -21.15
C ASN A 215 -1.26 -15.18 -20.77
N PHE A 216 -0.39 -14.47 -20.04
CA PHE A 216 0.94 -14.95 -19.62
C PHE A 216 0.91 -15.85 -18.37
N GLY A 217 -0.28 -16.25 -17.93
CA GLY A 217 -0.53 -17.20 -16.84
C GLY A 217 -1.08 -16.55 -15.57
N ALA A 218 -1.16 -17.34 -14.50
CA ALA A 218 -1.70 -16.90 -13.21
C ALA A 218 -0.69 -17.13 -12.07
N VAL A 219 -0.69 -16.20 -11.12
CA VAL A 219 0.01 -16.31 -9.84
C VAL A 219 -0.87 -17.02 -8.82
N LEU A 220 -2.15 -16.65 -8.78
CA LEU A 220 -3.15 -17.19 -7.88
C LEU A 220 -3.98 -18.28 -8.58
N PRO A 221 -4.42 -19.32 -7.85
CA PRO A 221 -5.41 -20.25 -8.40
C PRO A 221 -6.73 -19.52 -8.70
N GLY A 222 -7.50 -20.08 -9.64
CA GLY A 222 -8.86 -19.58 -9.92
C GLY A 222 -9.70 -19.63 -8.65
N HIS A 223 -10.46 -18.59 -8.37
CA HIS A 223 -11.26 -18.38 -7.16
C HIS A 223 -12.63 -17.83 -7.56
N GLU A 224 -13.62 -18.05 -6.70
CA GLU A 224 -15.02 -17.73 -6.98
C GLU A 224 -15.42 -16.37 -6.41
N ALA A 225 -14.74 -15.95 -5.33
CA ALA A 225 -14.98 -14.67 -4.69
C ALA A 225 -13.68 -14.01 -4.21
N VAL A 226 -13.70 -12.69 -4.11
CA VAL A 226 -12.63 -11.89 -3.51
C VAL A 226 -13.19 -10.87 -2.53
N ILE A 227 -12.50 -10.71 -1.40
CA ILE A 227 -12.78 -9.67 -0.40
C ILE A 227 -11.57 -8.75 -0.35
N PHE A 228 -11.78 -7.47 -0.66
CA PHE A 228 -10.79 -6.42 -0.54
C PHE A 228 -10.98 -5.67 0.79
N ASP A 229 -10.04 -5.84 1.71
CA ASP A 229 -9.97 -5.03 2.93
C ASP A 229 -9.00 -3.87 2.76
N GLU A 230 -9.42 -2.69 3.21
CA GLU A 230 -8.85 -1.39 2.88
C GLU A 230 -9.01 -1.03 1.39
N ALA A 231 -10.22 -1.27 0.88
CA ALA A 231 -10.59 -1.04 -0.51
C ALA A 231 -10.39 0.42 -1.01
N HIS A 232 -10.21 1.40 -0.12
CA HIS A 232 -9.85 2.78 -0.51
C HIS A 232 -8.52 2.86 -1.27
N GLN A 233 -7.64 1.86 -1.13
CA GLN A 233 -6.33 1.83 -1.79
C GLN A 233 -6.39 1.30 -3.22
N LEU A 234 -7.49 0.67 -3.64
CA LEU A 234 -7.52 -0.12 -4.87
C LEU A 234 -7.26 0.72 -6.12
N ASP A 235 -7.80 1.94 -6.20
CA ASP A 235 -7.61 2.81 -7.36
C ASP A 235 -6.12 3.08 -7.62
N HIS A 236 -5.41 3.53 -6.57
CA HIS A 236 -3.97 3.79 -6.65
C HIS A 236 -3.15 2.51 -6.90
N VAL A 237 -3.46 1.40 -6.22
CA VAL A 237 -2.71 0.15 -6.39
C VAL A 237 -2.93 -0.43 -7.79
N ALA A 238 -4.17 -0.50 -8.27
CA ALA A 238 -4.50 -0.98 -9.61
C ALA A 238 -3.79 -0.16 -10.69
N SER A 239 -3.78 1.16 -10.56
CA SER A 239 -3.12 2.08 -11.50
C SER A 239 -1.63 1.74 -11.69
N SER A 240 -0.95 1.31 -10.62
CA SER A 240 0.47 0.93 -10.68
C SER A 240 0.76 -0.40 -11.41
N TYR A 241 -0.25 -1.28 -11.58
CA TYR A 241 -0.09 -2.58 -12.22
C TYR A 241 -0.57 -2.63 -13.67
N PHE A 242 -1.58 -1.83 -14.01
CA PHE A 242 -2.07 -1.68 -15.38
C PHE A 242 -1.27 -0.65 -16.19
N GLY A 243 -0.23 -0.05 -15.58
CA GLY A 243 0.72 0.84 -16.23
C GLY A 243 2.07 0.21 -16.53
N PHE A 244 2.95 0.99 -17.15
CA PHE A 244 4.32 0.64 -17.48
C PHE A 244 5.32 1.41 -16.61
N GLU A 245 6.46 0.79 -16.33
CA GLU A 245 7.60 1.44 -15.66
C GLU A 245 8.89 1.14 -16.41
N LEU A 246 9.75 2.14 -16.57
CA LEU A 246 11.09 1.99 -17.14
C LEU A 246 12.12 2.74 -16.31
N SER A 247 13.27 2.13 -16.05
CA SER A 247 14.38 2.79 -15.36
C SER A 247 15.72 2.26 -15.85
N LEU A 248 16.78 3.07 -15.67
CA LEU A 248 18.15 2.70 -16.01
C LEU A 248 18.55 1.35 -15.38
N PHE A 249 18.05 1.07 -14.17
CA PHE A 249 18.32 -0.19 -13.47
C PHE A 249 17.95 -1.42 -14.29
N LYS A 250 16.84 -1.39 -15.03
CA LYS A 250 16.41 -2.55 -15.83
C LYS A 250 17.41 -2.88 -16.95
N PHE A 251 18.02 -1.85 -17.56
CA PHE A 251 19.07 -2.02 -18.57
C PHE A 251 20.35 -2.57 -17.97
N LEU A 252 20.81 -1.98 -16.87
CA LEU A 252 22.04 -2.41 -16.18
C LEU A 252 21.92 -3.85 -15.67
N GLU A 253 20.76 -4.23 -15.13
CA GLU A 253 20.49 -5.61 -14.72
C GLU A 253 20.47 -6.57 -15.91
N LEU A 254 19.87 -6.19 -17.05
CA LEU A 254 19.91 -7.01 -18.27
C LEU A 254 21.35 -7.22 -18.73
N VAL A 255 22.14 -6.15 -18.84
CA VAL A 255 23.55 -6.20 -19.24
C VAL A 255 24.36 -7.11 -18.32
N HIS A 256 24.17 -6.97 -16.99
CA HIS A 256 24.85 -7.81 -16.02
C HIS A 256 24.47 -9.29 -16.15
N ASP A 257 23.17 -9.58 -16.24
CA ASP A 257 22.66 -10.95 -16.31
C ASP A 257 23.08 -11.64 -17.62
N VAL A 258 23.08 -10.93 -18.77
CA VAL A 258 23.57 -11.49 -20.04
C VAL A 258 25.06 -11.83 -19.95
N LYS A 259 25.91 -10.92 -19.44
CA LYS A 259 27.35 -11.19 -19.28
C LYS A 259 27.59 -12.43 -18.43
N LYS A 260 26.83 -12.56 -17.33
CA LYS A 260 26.92 -13.71 -16.42
C LYS A 260 26.52 -15.01 -17.11
N GLU A 261 25.37 -15.03 -17.78
CA GLU A 261 24.86 -16.24 -18.44
C GLU A 261 25.72 -16.65 -19.65
N LEU A 262 26.28 -15.71 -20.42
CA LEU A 262 27.25 -16.00 -21.49
C LEU A 262 28.53 -16.65 -20.94
N SER A 263 29.01 -16.18 -19.79
CA SER A 263 30.19 -16.73 -19.11
C SER A 263 29.94 -18.17 -18.66
N ILE A 264 28.76 -18.43 -18.07
CA ILE A 264 28.33 -19.76 -17.63
C ILE A 264 28.19 -20.72 -18.82
N ALA A 265 27.57 -20.26 -19.91
CA ALA A 265 27.35 -21.05 -21.12
C ALA A 265 28.63 -21.21 -21.98
N LYS A 266 29.73 -20.53 -21.65
CA LYS A 266 31.02 -20.56 -22.38
C LYS A 266 30.86 -20.27 -23.88
N VAL A 267 30.08 -19.24 -24.21
CA VAL A 267 29.76 -18.87 -25.60
C VAL A 267 31.00 -18.34 -26.33
N ARG A 268 31.28 -18.86 -27.54
CA ARG A 268 32.46 -18.46 -28.34
C ARG A 268 32.42 -17.00 -28.84
N LYS A 269 31.24 -16.43 -29.06
CA LYS A 269 31.04 -15.04 -29.53
C LYS A 269 30.92 -14.01 -28.40
N MET A 270 31.45 -14.31 -27.22
CA MET A 270 31.25 -13.49 -26.03
C MET A 270 31.75 -12.05 -26.21
N ASP A 271 32.87 -11.83 -26.88
CA ASP A 271 33.46 -10.48 -27.06
C ASP A 271 32.61 -9.57 -27.93
N GLU A 272 32.06 -10.08 -29.04
CA GLU A 272 31.16 -9.33 -29.93
C GLU A 272 29.90 -8.88 -29.18
N ILE A 273 29.29 -9.79 -28.41
CA ILE A 273 28.10 -9.48 -27.62
C ILE A 273 28.46 -8.51 -26.50
N ASN A 274 29.60 -8.66 -25.83
CA ASN A 274 30.06 -7.76 -24.79
C ASN A 274 30.24 -6.31 -25.28
N MET A 275 30.74 -6.12 -26.51
CA MET A 275 30.83 -4.78 -27.13
C MET A 275 29.45 -4.17 -27.35
N LYS A 276 28.47 -4.94 -27.86
CA LYS A 276 27.08 -4.48 -28.02
C LYS A 276 26.44 -4.14 -26.67
N LEU A 277 26.67 -4.95 -25.64
CA LEU A 277 26.18 -4.69 -24.28
C LEU A 277 26.79 -3.42 -23.67
N GLN A 278 28.06 -3.14 -23.93
CA GLN A 278 28.70 -1.91 -23.48
C GLN A 278 28.11 -0.68 -24.19
N ALA A 279 27.88 -0.76 -25.49
CA ALA A 279 27.19 0.30 -26.24
C ALA A 279 25.77 0.54 -25.71
N LEU A 280 24.98 -0.52 -25.49
CA LEU A 280 23.65 -0.44 -24.89
C LEU A 280 23.68 0.23 -23.51
N GLU A 281 24.63 -0.15 -22.66
CA GLU A 281 24.81 0.47 -21.34
C GLU A 281 25.11 1.97 -21.45
N THR A 282 26.02 2.36 -22.36
CA THR A 282 26.36 3.77 -22.58
C THR A 282 25.17 4.56 -23.10
N ASP A 283 24.45 4.05 -24.10
CA ASP A 283 23.29 4.73 -24.67
C ASP A 283 22.15 4.85 -23.64
N ALA A 284 21.90 3.80 -22.85
CA ALA A 284 20.91 3.85 -21.77
C ALA A 284 21.28 4.89 -20.71
N ARG A 285 22.56 4.98 -20.30
CA ARG A 285 23.00 6.03 -19.37
C ARG A 285 22.76 7.43 -19.94
N ARG A 286 23.12 7.65 -21.21
CA ARG A 286 22.90 8.92 -21.91
C ARG A 286 21.42 9.29 -21.97
N TYR A 287 20.53 8.33 -22.24
CA TYR A 287 19.09 8.55 -22.25
C TYR A 287 18.59 9.06 -20.88
N PHE A 288 19.01 8.41 -19.79
CA PHE A 288 18.57 8.77 -18.44
C PHE A 288 19.26 10.03 -17.85
N GLU A 289 20.33 10.53 -18.47
CA GLU A 289 21.05 11.73 -18.02
C GLU A 289 20.32 13.04 -18.34
N VAL A 290 19.44 13.05 -19.35
CA VAL A 290 18.67 14.24 -19.77
C VAL A 290 17.61 14.64 -18.72
N PHE A 291 17.14 13.68 -17.93
CA PHE A 291 16.11 13.91 -16.92
C PHE A 291 16.66 14.67 -15.71
N GLU A 292 15.87 15.62 -15.21
CA GLU A 292 16.24 16.42 -14.04
C GLU A 292 16.33 15.54 -12.80
N ARG A 293 17.41 15.67 -12.02
CA ARG A 293 17.65 14.86 -10.81
C ARG A 293 17.00 15.41 -9.54
N ALA A 294 16.38 16.58 -9.60
CA ALA A 294 15.69 17.15 -8.45
C ALA A 294 14.54 16.22 -8.04
N PRO A 295 14.40 15.86 -6.75
CA PRO A 295 13.35 14.96 -6.30
C PRO A 295 11.96 15.49 -6.66
N GLY A 296 11.12 14.62 -7.24
CA GLY A 296 9.75 14.97 -7.60
C GLY A 296 9.22 14.18 -8.78
N ARG A 297 7.94 14.41 -9.07
CA ARG A 297 7.22 13.87 -10.22
C ARG A 297 7.03 14.97 -11.25
N LYS A 298 7.31 14.68 -12.52
CA LYS A 298 7.11 15.61 -13.63
C LYS A 298 6.52 14.90 -14.82
N ARG A 299 5.71 15.63 -15.59
CA ARG A 299 5.15 15.13 -16.84
C ARG A 299 6.24 14.93 -17.88
N LEU A 300 6.10 13.88 -18.68
CA LEU A 300 7.13 13.51 -19.64
C LEU A 300 7.18 14.52 -20.81
N GLU A 301 6.06 15.18 -21.11
CA GLU A 301 5.96 16.26 -22.10
C GLU A 301 6.73 17.53 -21.71
N GLU A 302 7.10 17.69 -20.44
CA GLU A 302 7.86 18.85 -19.94
C GLU A 302 9.38 18.68 -20.13
N VAL A 303 9.84 17.52 -20.59
CA VAL A 303 11.26 17.25 -20.83
C VAL A 303 11.75 18.02 -22.06
N ARG A 304 12.81 18.81 -21.89
CA ARG A 304 13.47 19.55 -22.97
C ARG A 304 14.25 18.59 -23.88
N GLN A 305 14.42 18.94 -25.16
CA GLN A 305 15.21 18.18 -26.14
C GLN A 305 14.66 16.76 -26.45
N TRP A 306 13.33 16.63 -26.50
CA TRP A 306 12.68 15.34 -26.80
C TRP A 306 13.15 14.71 -28.11
N ASP A 307 13.33 15.49 -29.17
CA ASP A 307 13.79 15.01 -30.49
C ASP A 307 15.18 14.34 -30.43
N GLU A 308 16.05 14.75 -29.50
CA GLU A 308 17.34 14.09 -29.27
C GLU A 308 17.19 12.79 -28.47
N LEU A 309 16.25 12.77 -27.51
CA LEU A 309 15.91 11.57 -26.74
C LEU A 309 15.30 10.48 -27.61
N GLU A 310 14.43 10.85 -28.56
CA GLU A 310 13.81 9.93 -29.51
C GLU A 310 14.85 9.20 -30.35
N LYS A 311 15.85 9.92 -30.89
CA LYS A 311 16.96 9.29 -31.63
C LYS A 311 17.79 8.32 -30.79
N VAL A 312 18.01 8.65 -29.51
CA VAL A 312 18.72 7.76 -28.59
C VAL A 312 17.85 6.56 -28.24
N ALA A 313 16.55 6.76 -28.06
CA ALA A 313 15.58 5.71 -27.81
C ALA A 313 15.53 4.70 -28.97
N ASP A 314 15.43 5.17 -30.21
CA ASP A 314 15.46 4.34 -31.42
C ASP A 314 16.72 3.47 -31.48
N LYS A 315 17.88 4.07 -31.17
CA LYS A 315 19.16 3.36 -31.13
C LYS A 315 19.19 2.28 -30.03
N ILE A 316 18.61 2.57 -28.86
CA ILE A 316 18.45 1.60 -27.76
C ILE A 316 17.51 0.46 -28.19
N THR A 317 16.34 0.76 -28.76
CA THR A 317 15.37 -0.21 -29.29
C THR A 317 16.04 -1.14 -30.31
N GLN A 318 16.79 -0.59 -31.27
CA GLN A 318 17.56 -1.37 -32.26
C GLN A 318 18.61 -2.27 -31.60
N SER A 319 19.33 -1.74 -30.60
CA SER A 319 20.36 -2.50 -29.87
C SER A 319 19.76 -3.66 -29.07
N LEU A 320 18.60 -3.45 -28.43
CA LEU A 320 17.86 -4.49 -27.70
C LEU A 320 17.31 -5.58 -28.63
N ASN A 321 16.79 -5.20 -29.79
CA ASN A 321 16.31 -6.14 -30.81
C ASN A 321 17.47 -6.94 -31.41
N SER A 322 18.61 -6.29 -31.71
CA SER A 322 19.82 -6.99 -32.16
C SER A 322 20.33 -7.96 -31.11
N LEU A 323 20.37 -7.55 -29.83
CA LEU A 323 20.78 -8.42 -28.73
C LEU A 323 19.85 -9.63 -28.59
N ALA A 324 18.53 -9.41 -28.67
CA ALA A 324 17.55 -10.49 -28.64
C ALA A 324 17.77 -11.49 -29.78
N GLY A 325 18.07 -11.00 -31.00
CA GLY A 325 18.41 -11.83 -32.16
C GLY A 325 19.68 -12.67 -31.95
N ASP A 326 20.75 -12.08 -31.38
CA ASP A 326 21.98 -12.81 -31.06
C ASP A 326 21.73 -13.93 -30.03
N LEU A 327 20.88 -13.66 -29.03
CA LEU A 327 20.56 -14.60 -27.95
C LEU A 327 19.73 -15.81 -28.41
N VAL A 328 19.03 -15.73 -29.54
CA VAL A 328 18.28 -16.88 -30.13
C VAL A 328 19.20 -18.08 -30.32
N SER A 329 20.42 -17.86 -30.79
CA SER A 329 21.37 -18.94 -31.10
C SER A 329 21.87 -19.68 -29.86
N PHE A 330 21.66 -19.13 -28.67
CA PHE A 330 22.21 -19.64 -27.41
C PHE A 330 21.13 -19.97 -26.37
N GLU A 331 19.83 -19.81 -26.71
CA GLU A 331 18.74 -19.99 -25.74
C GLU A 331 18.63 -21.43 -25.23
N GLN A 332 19.05 -22.43 -26.03
CA GLN A 332 19.11 -23.83 -25.62
C GLN A 332 20.33 -24.16 -24.73
N MET A 333 21.34 -23.27 -24.67
CA MET A 333 22.54 -23.50 -23.87
C MET A 333 22.35 -23.11 -22.40
N SER A 334 21.48 -22.14 -22.12
CA SER A 334 21.09 -21.77 -20.76
C SER A 334 19.66 -21.23 -20.75
N PRO A 335 18.76 -21.77 -19.91
CA PRO A 335 17.46 -21.17 -19.65
C PRO A 335 17.53 -19.70 -19.21
N GLY A 336 18.66 -19.27 -18.61
CA GLY A 336 18.92 -17.87 -18.27
C GLY A 336 19.07 -16.96 -19.49
N LEU A 337 19.63 -17.44 -20.60
CA LEU A 337 19.74 -16.69 -21.85
C LEU A 337 18.38 -16.50 -22.52
N SER A 338 17.51 -17.52 -22.47
CA SER A 338 16.10 -17.40 -22.90
C SER A 338 15.35 -16.32 -22.09
N ALA A 339 15.55 -16.28 -20.78
CA ALA A 339 15.01 -15.21 -19.93
C ALA A 339 15.56 -13.82 -20.28
N CYS A 340 16.87 -13.71 -20.58
CA CYS A 340 17.49 -12.45 -21.00
C CYS A 340 16.96 -11.96 -22.36
N LYS A 341 16.76 -12.86 -23.34
CA LYS A 341 16.14 -12.54 -24.63
C LYS A 341 14.76 -11.92 -24.45
N ARG A 342 13.90 -12.57 -23.65
CA ARG A 342 12.55 -12.06 -23.36
C ARG A 342 12.59 -10.67 -22.70
N ARG A 343 13.51 -10.46 -21.75
CA ARG A 343 13.72 -9.15 -21.12
C ARG A 343 14.22 -8.08 -22.08
N SER A 344 15.08 -8.44 -23.04
CA SER A 344 15.55 -7.54 -24.08
C SER A 344 14.40 -7.05 -24.96
N LEU A 345 13.55 -7.97 -25.44
CA LEU A 345 12.35 -7.62 -26.21
C LEU A 345 11.35 -6.80 -25.40
N ASN A 346 11.14 -7.13 -24.13
CA ASN A 346 10.27 -6.35 -23.26
C ASN A 346 10.79 -4.92 -23.02
N LEU A 347 12.11 -4.74 -22.84
CA LEU A 347 12.68 -3.39 -22.74
C LEU A 347 12.56 -2.62 -24.05
N SER A 348 12.64 -3.31 -25.19
CA SER A 348 12.46 -2.73 -26.52
C SER A 348 11.04 -2.16 -26.66
N HIS A 349 10.02 -2.98 -26.35
CA HIS A 349 8.63 -2.55 -26.31
C HIS A 349 8.40 -1.40 -25.32
N LEU A 350 8.99 -1.45 -24.12
CA LEU A 350 8.86 -0.35 -23.16
C LEU A 350 9.48 0.94 -23.69
N MET A 351 10.63 0.87 -24.37
CA MET A 351 11.21 2.05 -25.01
C MET A 351 10.25 2.66 -26.03
N ASP A 352 9.62 1.83 -26.87
CA ASP A 352 8.67 2.30 -27.87
C ASP A 352 7.47 2.98 -27.20
N VAL A 353 6.87 2.36 -26.18
CA VAL A 353 5.75 2.93 -25.39
C VAL A 353 6.08 4.32 -24.84
N PHE A 354 7.27 4.50 -24.27
CA PHE A 354 7.69 5.78 -23.69
C PHE A 354 8.11 6.82 -24.74
N THR A 355 8.49 6.39 -25.93
CA THR A 355 8.93 7.26 -27.03
C THR A 355 7.74 7.80 -27.81
N THR A 356 6.84 6.91 -28.25
CA THR A 356 5.70 7.26 -29.11
C THR A 356 4.58 7.96 -28.33
N ARG A 357 4.30 7.49 -27.10
CA ARG A 357 3.25 8.02 -26.21
C ARG A 357 1.88 8.08 -26.89
N GLU A 358 1.56 7.06 -27.66
CA GLU A 358 0.36 7.04 -28.52
C GLU A 358 -0.95 6.81 -27.77
N ASP A 359 -0.91 6.24 -26.55
CA ASP A 359 -2.11 5.88 -25.81
C ASP A 359 -2.67 7.09 -25.03
N PRO A 360 -3.83 7.64 -25.43
CA PRO A 360 -4.43 8.79 -24.78
C PRO A 360 -5.00 8.48 -23.38
N ASP A 361 -5.22 7.21 -23.05
CA ASP A 361 -5.69 6.78 -21.74
C ASP A 361 -4.54 6.58 -20.73
N LEU A 362 -3.28 6.74 -21.18
CA LEU A 362 -2.09 6.71 -20.31
C LEU A 362 -1.54 8.12 -20.04
N VAL A 363 -1.12 8.33 -18.80
CA VAL A 363 -0.34 9.50 -18.37
C VAL A 363 1.13 9.13 -18.35
N TYR A 364 1.92 9.85 -19.12
CA TYR A 364 3.37 9.66 -19.17
C TYR A 364 4.08 10.64 -18.26
N TRP A 365 4.85 10.13 -17.30
CA TRP A 365 5.55 10.94 -16.32
C TRP A 365 6.84 10.28 -15.87
N TYR A 366 7.70 11.03 -15.18
CA TYR A 366 8.89 10.48 -14.54
C TYR A 366 9.02 10.94 -13.09
N GLU A 367 9.60 10.07 -12.27
CA GLU A 367 9.97 10.35 -10.89
C GLU A 367 11.48 10.33 -10.74
N SER A 368 12.01 11.41 -10.18
CA SER A 368 13.40 11.48 -9.74
C SER A 368 13.47 11.20 -8.26
N ARG A 369 14.20 10.14 -7.89
CA ARG A 369 14.49 9.76 -6.50
C ARG A 369 15.99 9.83 -6.27
N ARG A 370 16.44 9.82 -5.01
CA ARG A 370 17.88 9.77 -4.64
C ARG A 370 18.66 8.66 -5.37
N ARG A 371 17.98 7.57 -5.77
CA ARG A 371 18.59 6.40 -6.41
C ARG A 371 18.60 6.46 -7.94
N GLY A 372 17.84 7.35 -8.58
CA GLY A 372 17.74 7.41 -10.04
C GLY A 372 16.39 7.90 -10.52
N VAL A 373 16.21 7.81 -11.84
CA VAL A 373 15.01 8.27 -12.54
C VAL A 373 14.18 7.06 -12.99
N PHE A 374 12.88 7.15 -12.80
CA PHE A 374 11.89 6.13 -13.13
C PHE A 374 10.82 6.76 -14.02
N LEU A 375 10.68 6.27 -15.24
CA LEU A 375 9.61 6.66 -16.15
C LEU A 375 8.41 5.77 -15.88
N HIS A 376 7.22 6.35 -15.93
CA HIS A 376 5.94 5.73 -15.65
C HIS A 376 4.92 6.11 -16.72
N ALA A 377 4.17 5.13 -17.20
CA ALA A 377 2.99 5.34 -18.02
C ALA A 377 1.81 4.74 -17.24
N THR A 378 0.94 5.57 -16.69
CA THR A 378 -0.10 5.13 -15.74
C THR A 378 -1.49 5.40 -16.32
N PRO A 379 -2.42 4.43 -16.32
CA PRO A 379 -3.77 4.67 -16.81
C PRO A 379 -4.46 5.78 -16.02
N ILE A 380 -5.12 6.69 -16.74
CA ILE A 380 -5.89 7.79 -16.15
C ILE A 380 -7.05 7.23 -15.32
N ASN A 381 -7.68 6.17 -15.82
CA ASN A 381 -8.83 5.51 -15.23
C ASN A 381 -8.63 3.98 -15.23
N VAL A 382 -8.78 3.36 -14.07
CA VAL A 382 -8.67 1.90 -13.90
C VAL A 382 -10.02 1.18 -14.05
N SER A 383 -11.13 1.91 -14.03
CA SER A 383 -12.48 1.35 -14.07
C SER A 383 -12.70 0.34 -15.21
N PRO A 384 -12.23 0.58 -16.47
CA PRO A 384 -12.45 -0.38 -17.55
C PRO A 384 -11.70 -1.70 -17.34
N TYR A 385 -10.49 -1.64 -16.76
CA TYR A 385 -9.70 -2.83 -16.45
C TYR A 385 -10.35 -3.66 -15.35
N LEU A 386 -10.88 -3.00 -14.31
CA LEU A 386 -11.55 -3.68 -13.20
C LEU A 386 -12.89 -4.30 -13.63
N ASP A 387 -13.66 -3.62 -14.47
CA ASP A 387 -14.88 -4.20 -15.04
C ASP A 387 -14.59 -5.51 -15.79
N GLU A 388 -13.65 -5.47 -16.74
CA GLU A 388 -13.33 -6.62 -17.61
C GLU A 388 -12.57 -7.77 -16.92
N LEU A 389 -11.70 -7.47 -15.97
CA LEU A 389 -10.81 -8.47 -15.37
C LEU A 389 -11.27 -8.95 -13.98
N LEU A 390 -12.07 -8.15 -13.29
CA LEU A 390 -12.53 -8.43 -11.92
C LEU A 390 -14.05 -8.62 -11.87
N PHE A 391 -14.85 -7.58 -12.10
CA PHE A 391 -16.30 -7.63 -11.85
C PHE A 391 -17.04 -8.59 -12.79
N LYS A 392 -16.67 -8.65 -14.08
CA LYS A 392 -17.26 -9.60 -15.05
C LYS A 392 -16.79 -11.04 -14.89
N ARG A 393 -15.68 -11.29 -14.17
CA ARG A 393 -15.02 -12.61 -14.12
C ARG A 393 -15.15 -13.32 -12.78
N ILE A 394 -15.28 -12.57 -11.69
CA ILE A 394 -15.37 -13.11 -10.34
C ILE A 394 -16.82 -13.01 -9.87
N GLY A 395 -17.36 -14.11 -9.35
CA GLY A 395 -18.78 -14.20 -8.98
C GLY A 395 -19.17 -13.19 -7.90
N SER A 396 -18.38 -13.08 -6.82
CA SER A 396 -18.64 -12.10 -5.76
C SER A 396 -17.40 -11.27 -5.43
N VAL A 397 -17.57 -9.95 -5.40
CA VAL A 397 -16.52 -8.97 -5.11
C VAL A 397 -16.97 -8.09 -3.94
N ILE A 398 -16.40 -8.33 -2.77
CA ILE A 398 -16.68 -7.54 -1.57
C ILE A 398 -15.58 -6.51 -1.37
N LEU A 399 -15.96 -5.25 -1.23
CA LEU A 399 -15.06 -4.13 -0.97
C LEU A 399 -15.41 -3.53 0.39
N THR A 400 -14.46 -3.55 1.32
CA THR A 400 -14.66 -3.01 2.67
C THR A 400 -13.52 -2.08 3.07
N SER A 401 -13.85 -0.98 3.73
CA SER A 401 -12.88 -0.14 4.43
C SER A 401 -13.58 0.73 5.48
N ALA A 402 -12.80 1.38 6.36
CA ALA A 402 -13.31 2.36 7.30
C ALA A 402 -13.82 3.64 6.64
N THR A 403 -13.41 3.92 5.40
CA THR A 403 -13.74 5.15 4.68
C THR A 403 -13.92 4.85 3.19
N LEU A 404 -15.16 4.66 2.75
CA LEU A 404 -15.53 4.47 1.33
C LEU A 404 -16.63 5.44 0.89
N ALA A 405 -17.49 5.88 1.82
CA ALA A 405 -18.64 6.72 1.56
C ALA A 405 -18.45 8.14 2.11
N ILE A 406 -19.14 9.09 1.48
CA ILE A 406 -19.29 10.48 1.94
C ILE A 406 -20.73 10.61 2.42
N GLY A 407 -20.92 10.71 3.72
CA GLY A 407 -22.21 10.40 4.35
C GLY A 407 -22.58 8.95 4.06
N GLU A 408 -23.67 8.75 3.33
CA GLU A 408 -24.15 7.44 2.87
C GLU A 408 -23.91 7.20 1.36
N ASP A 409 -23.20 8.11 0.68
CA ASP A 409 -23.03 8.07 -0.77
C ASP A 409 -21.69 7.41 -1.17
N PHE A 410 -21.77 6.31 -1.93
CA PHE A 410 -20.63 5.59 -2.51
C PHE A 410 -20.27 6.03 -3.94
N SER A 411 -20.99 6.99 -4.53
CA SER A 411 -20.84 7.41 -5.94
C SER A 411 -19.40 7.70 -6.34
N PHE A 412 -18.62 8.33 -5.46
CA PHE A 412 -17.22 8.63 -5.72
C PHE A 412 -16.37 7.35 -5.91
N VAL A 413 -16.44 6.39 -4.98
CA VAL A 413 -15.68 5.13 -5.09
C VAL A 413 -16.19 4.27 -6.24
N ARG A 414 -17.52 4.26 -6.48
CA ARG A 414 -18.11 3.55 -7.62
C ARG A 414 -17.50 4.01 -8.92
N GLN A 415 -17.40 5.32 -9.12
CA GLN A 415 -16.82 5.88 -10.33
C GLN A 415 -15.32 5.62 -10.46
N CYS A 416 -14.56 5.75 -9.37
CA CYS A 416 -13.12 5.48 -9.39
C CYS A 416 -12.80 4.02 -9.76
N LEU A 417 -13.60 3.06 -9.26
CA LEU A 417 -13.32 1.64 -9.44
C LEU A 417 -14.14 0.98 -10.56
N GLY A 418 -15.18 1.63 -11.09
CA GLY A 418 -16.09 1.03 -12.05
C GLY A 418 -17.00 -0.03 -11.43
N VAL A 419 -17.49 0.22 -10.22
CA VAL A 419 -18.35 -0.73 -9.50
C VAL A 419 -19.71 -0.85 -10.22
N PRO A 420 -20.22 -2.07 -10.50
CA PRO A 420 -21.49 -2.27 -11.21
C PRO A 420 -22.73 -1.70 -10.50
N ASP A 421 -23.78 -1.37 -11.24
CA ASP A 421 -25.05 -0.78 -10.75
C ASP A 421 -25.85 -1.70 -9.82
N GLU A 422 -25.75 -3.00 -10.02
CA GLU A 422 -26.37 -4.04 -9.20
C GLU A 422 -25.67 -4.29 -7.84
N THR A 423 -24.63 -3.51 -7.52
CA THR A 423 -23.85 -3.67 -6.28
C THR A 423 -24.67 -3.26 -5.06
N ASP A 424 -24.71 -4.14 -4.06
CA ASP A 424 -25.31 -3.83 -2.76
C ASP A 424 -24.39 -2.88 -1.97
N GLU A 425 -24.97 -1.95 -1.21
CA GLU A 425 -24.24 -0.91 -0.48
C GLU A 425 -24.67 -0.83 0.99
N MET A 426 -23.71 -0.64 1.88
CA MET A 426 -23.97 -0.58 3.32
C MET A 426 -22.96 0.33 4.03
N VAL A 427 -23.46 1.35 4.75
CA VAL A 427 -22.67 2.12 5.72
C VAL A 427 -23.04 1.67 7.12
N LEU A 428 -22.07 1.16 7.87
CA LEU A 428 -22.26 0.67 9.22
C LEU A 428 -22.03 1.78 10.24
N SER A 429 -22.89 1.84 11.26
CA SER A 429 -22.71 2.76 12.37
C SER A 429 -21.51 2.35 13.23
N SER A 430 -20.73 3.33 13.68
CA SER A 430 -19.72 3.14 14.72
C SER A 430 -20.37 2.82 16.07
N HIS A 431 -19.70 2.01 16.88
CA HIS A 431 -20.11 1.74 18.27
C HIS A 431 -19.49 2.70 19.28
N PHE A 432 -18.59 3.59 18.85
CA PHE A 432 -17.90 4.53 19.73
C PHE A 432 -18.75 5.77 20.03
N ASP A 433 -18.68 6.24 21.27
CA ASP A 433 -19.28 7.49 21.69
C ASP A 433 -18.36 8.67 21.37
N PHE A 434 -18.51 9.25 20.18
CA PHE A 434 -17.73 10.40 19.74
C PHE A 434 -18.14 11.71 20.42
N LYS A 435 -19.34 11.81 20.99
CA LYS A 435 -19.78 13.06 21.64
C LYS A 435 -18.99 13.33 22.89
N GLU A 436 -18.80 12.28 23.69
CA GLU A 436 -18.09 12.35 24.96
C GLU A 436 -16.57 12.13 24.80
N ASN A 437 -16.14 11.34 23.81
CA ASN A 437 -14.74 10.93 23.68
C ASN A 437 -13.93 11.66 22.60
N LEU A 438 -14.55 12.50 21.78
CA LEU A 438 -13.86 13.25 20.74
C LEU A 438 -14.20 14.74 20.81
N ILE A 439 -13.16 15.57 20.84
CA ILE A 439 -13.27 17.01 20.56
C ILE A 439 -12.49 17.36 19.31
N VAL A 440 -13.10 18.13 18.41
CA VAL A 440 -12.44 18.64 17.20
C VAL A 440 -12.14 20.12 17.38
N TYR A 441 -10.87 20.48 17.30
CA TYR A 441 -10.39 21.86 17.38
C TYR A 441 -10.05 22.40 15.99
N ILE A 442 -10.65 23.53 15.61
CA ILE A 442 -10.39 24.20 14.32
C ILE A 442 -10.20 25.71 14.60
N PRO A 443 -8.96 26.23 14.62
CA PRO A 443 -8.71 27.63 14.93
C PRO A 443 -9.33 28.56 13.88
N ARG A 444 -9.78 29.73 14.33
CA ARG A 444 -10.19 30.85 13.46
C ARG A 444 -9.11 31.91 13.32
N ASP A 445 -8.16 31.93 14.25
CA ASP A 445 -7.08 32.91 14.38
C ASP A 445 -5.76 32.37 13.80
N ILE A 446 -5.82 31.69 12.65
CA ILE A 446 -4.66 31.22 11.90
C ILE A 446 -4.78 31.68 10.43
N SER A 447 -3.65 31.99 9.81
CA SER A 447 -3.60 32.32 8.38
C SER A 447 -4.00 31.11 7.51
N GLU A 448 -4.44 31.34 6.28
CA GLU A 448 -4.59 30.24 5.31
C GLU A 448 -3.26 29.49 5.09
N PRO A 449 -3.27 28.18 4.79
CA PRO A 449 -2.05 27.40 4.61
C PRO A 449 -1.09 27.86 3.49
N SER A 450 -1.53 28.74 2.60
CA SER A 450 -0.71 29.36 1.54
C SER A 450 0.11 30.56 2.07
N SER A 451 -0.23 31.11 3.23
CA SER A 451 0.43 32.26 3.83
C SER A 451 1.83 31.92 4.35
N PRO A 452 2.85 32.77 4.14
CA PRO A 452 4.17 32.59 4.74
C PRO A 452 4.17 32.58 6.28
N LYS A 453 3.16 33.22 6.91
CA LYS A 453 3.00 33.26 8.38
C LYS A 453 2.34 32.01 8.96
N PHE A 454 1.81 31.14 8.09
CA PHE A 454 1.03 29.98 8.51
C PHE A 454 1.82 29.06 9.44
N LEU A 455 3.05 28.69 9.05
CA LEU A 455 3.83 27.68 9.77
C LEU A 455 4.22 28.14 11.18
N GLU A 456 4.55 29.41 11.34
CA GLU A 456 4.86 30.01 12.64
C GLU A 456 3.64 29.98 13.57
N GLN A 457 2.48 30.42 13.06
CA GLN A 457 1.22 30.41 13.81
C GLN A 457 0.77 28.97 14.14
N PHE A 458 0.93 28.05 13.19
CA PHE A 458 0.70 26.62 13.37
C PHE A 458 1.54 26.09 14.53
N CYS A 459 2.87 26.30 14.51
CA CYS A 459 3.76 25.80 15.56
C CYS A 459 3.42 26.38 16.93
N GLN A 460 3.01 27.66 17.00
CA GLN A 460 2.58 28.28 18.24
C GLN A 460 1.31 27.61 18.81
N LYS A 461 0.29 27.39 17.98
CA LYS A 461 -0.94 26.70 18.41
C LYS A 461 -0.67 25.23 18.77
N VAL A 462 0.15 24.54 17.98
CA VAL A 462 0.56 23.16 18.26
C VAL A 462 1.26 23.06 19.61
N TRP A 463 2.16 24.00 19.93
CA TRP A 463 2.83 24.03 21.22
C TRP A 463 1.83 24.12 22.39
N GLU A 464 0.82 24.98 22.29
CA GLU A 464 -0.25 25.09 23.30
C GLU A 464 -1.03 23.78 23.46
N LEU A 465 -1.42 23.16 22.33
CA LEU A 465 -2.13 21.88 22.32
C LEU A 465 -1.29 20.74 22.90
N LEU A 466 0.02 20.71 22.62
CA LEU A 466 0.93 19.68 23.13
C LEU A 466 1.09 19.74 24.66
N LEU A 467 0.99 20.93 25.26
CA LEU A 467 0.97 21.08 26.71
C LEU A 467 -0.33 20.54 27.32
N ILE A 468 -1.46 20.74 26.65
CA ILE A 468 -2.76 20.21 27.07
C ILE A 468 -2.78 18.68 26.97
N SER A 469 -2.37 18.14 25.81
CA SER A 469 -2.33 16.70 25.56
C SER A 469 -1.15 16.00 26.23
N GLN A 470 -0.18 16.73 26.79
CA GLN A 470 1.05 16.20 27.40
C GLN A 470 1.89 15.35 26.43
N GLY A 471 2.13 15.87 25.22
CA GLY A 471 2.61 15.06 24.10
C GLY A 471 1.47 14.19 23.58
N ARG A 472 1.68 12.87 23.48
CA ARG A 472 0.66 11.90 23.01
C ARG A 472 0.08 12.27 21.65
N ALA A 473 0.92 12.83 20.78
CA ALA A 473 0.46 13.52 19.59
C ALA A 473 1.04 12.92 18.32
N LEU A 474 0.15 12.66 17.35
CA LEU A 474 0.51 12.40 15.97
C LEU A 474 0.22 13.66 15.15
N ILE A 475 1.26 14.29 14.61
CA ILE A 475 1.14 15.47 13.77
C ILE A 475 1.33 15.06 12.31
N LEU A 476 0.25 15.18 11.54
CA LEU A 476 0.15 14.80 10.14
C LEU A 476 0.32 16.02 9.24
N PHE A 477 1.34 15.96 8.40
CA PHE A 477 1.66 16.97 7.42
C PHE A 477 1.32 16.50 6.01
N THR A 478 0.92 17.43 5.17
CA THR A 478 0.76 17.22 3.73
C THR A 478 2.05 17.55 2.94
N SER A 479 3.07 18.09 3.61
CA SER A 479 4.36 18.50 3.02
C SER A 479 5.54 18.08 3.89
N TYR A 480 6.53 17.42 3.29
CA TYR A 480 7.80 17.10 3.97
C TYR A 480 8.54 18.35 4.43
N LYS A 481 8.52 19.42 3.61
CA LYS A 481 9.14 20.70 3.96
C LYS A 481 8.55 21.28 5.24
N ASN A 482 7.22 21.36 5.32
CA ASN A 482 6.54 21.90 6.51
C ASN A 482 6.78 21.02 7.74
N MET A 483 6.84 19.69 7.57
CA MET A 483 7.14 18.75 8.65
C MET A 483 8.53 18.98 9.23
N GLU A 484 9.56 19.10 8.38
CA GLU A 484 10.96 19.32 8.80
C GLU A 484 11.17 20.70 9.44
N GLU A 485 10.53 21.74 8.90
CA GLU A 485 10.58 23.09 9.46
C GLU A 485 9.84 23.15 10.82
N ALA A 486 8.63 22.58 10.91
CA ALA A 486 7.88 22.52 12.17
C ALA A 486 8.62 21.71 13.25
N TYR A 487 9.28 20.61 12.88
CA TYR A 487 10.10 19.83 13.81
C TYR A 487 11.20 20.66 14.46
N SER A 488 11.92 21.44 13.65
CA SER A 488 12.98 22.34 14.13
C SER A 488 12.41 23.39 15.10
N MET A 489 11.33 24.07 14.70
CA MET A 489 10.69 25.12 15.51
C MET A 489 10.10 24.59 16.83
N LEU A 490 9.50 23.39 16.83
CA LEU A 490 8.93 22.79 18.04
C LEU A 490 10.01 22.26 18.98
N LYS A 491 11.15 21.78 18.47
CA LYS A 491 12.28 21.36 19.30
C LYS A 491 12.92 22.52 20.06
N GLU A 492 12.93 23.72 19.48
CA GLU A 492 13.44 24.93 20.15
C GLU A 492 12.59 25.36 21.37
N LYS A 493 11.35 24.86 21.50
CA LYS A 493 10.44 25.18 22.61
C LYS A 493 10.73 24.39 23.90
N ASP A 494 11.76 23.54 23.92
CA ASP A 494 12.21 22.76 25.09
C ASP A 494 11.08 21.98 25.80
N LEU A 495 10.23 21.31 25.02
CA LEU A 495 9.16 20.47 25.57
C LEU A 495 9.74 19.19 26.19
N PRO A 496 9.20 18.71 27.33
CA PRO A 496 9.69 17.51 28.02
C PRO A 496 9.24 16.19 27.36
N TYR A 497 8.96 16.21 26.05
CA TYR A 497 8.35 15.12 25.31
C TYR A 497 9.33 14.55 24.28
N LYS A 498 9.25 13.24 24.03
CA LYS A 498 10.12 12.58 23.06
C LYS A 498 9.65 12.87 21.63
N PHE A 499 10.47 13.57 20.86
CA PHE A 499 10.20 13.81 19.44
C PHE A 499 10.63 12.63 18.57
N LEU A 500 9.75 12.23 17.65
CA LEU A 500 9.97 11.22 16.63
C LEU A 500 9.65 11.85 15.26
N LEU A 501 10.55 11.70 14.30
CA LEU A 501 10.38 12.26 12.96
C LEU A 501 10.39 11.17 11.90
N GLN A 502 9.41 11.21 11.01
CA GLN A 502 9.43 10.36 9.82
C GLN A 502 10.70 10.62 9.00
N GLY A 503 11.41 9.53 8.68
CA GLY A 503 12.64 9.57 7.88
C GLY A 503 13.89 9.24 8.69
N GLU A 504 13.87 9.40 10.02
CA GLU A 504 15.01 9.06 10.89
C GLU A 504 15.16 7.54 11.08
N LYS A 505 14.04 6.80 11.14
CA LYS A 505 14.00 5.34 11.33
C LYS A 505 12.93 4.69 10.45
N PRO A 506 12.98 3.36 10.22
CA PRO A 506 11.90 2.64 9.54
C PRO A 506 10.55 2.86 10.24
N LYS A 507 9.46 2.92 9.44
CA LYS A 507 8.08 3.18 9.93
C LYS A 507 7.69 2.30 11.11
N ASN A 508 7.91 0.99 11.02
CA ASN A 508 7.55 0.04 12.08
C ASN A 508 8.32 0.30 13.39
N THR A 509 9.58 0.72 13.31
CA THR A 509 10.38 1.08 14.49
C THR A 509 9.87 2.36 15.13
N LEU A 510 9.57 3.40 14.34
CA LEU A 510 8.98 4.64 14.84
C LEU A 510 7.65 4.39 15.54
N LEU A 511 6.76 3.60 14.94
CA LEU A 511 5.47 3.26 15.53
C LEU A 511 5.61 2.44 16.82
N LYS A 512 6.59 1.53 16.88
CA LYS A 512 6.88 0.77 18.10
C LYS A 512 7.35 1.69 19.23
N GLU A 513 8.27 2.62 18.94
CA GLU A 513 8.74 3.60 19.91
C GLU A 513 7.62 4.54 20.38
N PHE A 514 6.81 5.04 19.44
CA PHE A 514 5.66 5.90 19.73
C PHE A 514 4.61 5.19 20.58
N ARG A 515 4.37 3.89 20.36
CA ARG A 515 3.45 3.09 21.18
C ARG A 515 3.97 2.88 22.60
N GLN A 516 5.28 2.69 22.76
CA GLN A 516 5.91 2.38 24.05
C GLN A 516 6.12 3.62 24.93
N ASP A 517 6.28 4.80 24.33
CA ASP A 517 6.54 6.04 25.04
C ASP A 517 5.27 6.88 25.15
N LEU A 518 4.74 6.98 26.37
CA LEU A 518 3.48 7.68 26.65
C LEU A 518 3.56 9.17 26.30
N HIS A 519 4.71 9.82 26.47
CA HIS A 519 4.85 11.27 26.31
C HIS A 519 5.67 11.61 25.07
N SER A 520 5.30 11.00 23.94
CA SER A 520 5.97 11.18 22.66
C SER A 520 5.15 11.98 21.65
N ILE A 521 5.84 12.57 20.67
CA ILE A 521 5.28 13.34 19.56
C ILE A 521 5.85 12.77 18.27
N LEU A 522 4.98 12.28 17.39
CA LEU A 522 5.37 11.77 16.08
C LEU A 522 4.95 12.75 14.99
N LEU A 523 5.93 13.28 14.26
CA LEU A 523 5.72 14.12 13.08
C LEU A 523 5.89 13.28 11.82
N ALA A 524 4.86 13.23 10.98
CA ALA A 524 4.83 12.39 9.79
C ALA A 524 3.98 12.98 8.66
N THR A 525 4.20 12.51 7.43
CA THR A 525 3.41 12.87 6.24
C THR A 525 2.38 11.81 5.85
N GLY A 526 1.75 11.95 4.67
CA GLY A 526 0.77 11.04 4.03
C GLY A 526 0.92 9.55 4.35
N SER A 527 2.14 9.02 4.34
CA SER A 527 2.39 7.59 4.62
C SER A 527 1.99 7.10 6.03
N PHE A 528 1.73 8.00 6.98
CA PHE A 528 1.23 7.70 8.33
C PHE A 528 -0.27 8.02 8.52
N TRP A 529 -0.95 8.51 7.48
CA TRP A 529 -2.41 8.62 7.47
C TRP A 529 -3.08 7.24 7.50
N GLU A 530 -2.35 6.21 7.03
CA GLU A 530 -2.79 4.83 6.95
C GLU A 530 -1.87 3.86 7.71
N GLY A 531 -2.47 2.78 8.24
CA GLY A 531 -1.76 1.69 8.89
C GLY A 531 -1.07 2.07 10.21
N VAL A 532 -1.56 3.12 10.89
CA VAL A 532 -1.14 3.50 12.24
C VAL A 532 -2.18 3.01 13.24
N ASP A 533 -1.78 2.07 14.06
CA ASP A 533 -2.57 1.51 15.14
C ASP A 533 -1.79 1.70 16.46
N VAL A 534 -2.24 2.61 17.32
CA VAL A 534 -1.58 2.97 18.58
C VAL A 534 -2.66 3.10 19.65
N PRO A 535 -3.29 1.98 20.05
CA PRO A 535 -4.44 2.01 20.96
C PRO A 535 -4.03 2.53 22.34
N GLY A 536 -5.00 3.10 23.06
CA GLY A 536 -4.81 3.56 24.43
C GLY A 536 -4.14 4.93 24.53
N PRO A 537 -3.64 5.28 25.73
CA PRO A 537 -3.33 6.66 26.06
C PRO A 537 -2.11 7.22 25.34
N SER A 538 -1.29 6.41 24.66
CA SER A 538 -0.11 6.91 23.92
C SER A 538 -0.47 7.80 22.72
N LEU A 539 -1.71 7.73 22.21
CA LEU A 539 -2.22 8.66 21.21
C LEU A 539 -3.56 9.26 21.65
N SER A 540 -3.52 10.51 22.12
CA SER A 540 -4.71 11.27 22.51
C SER A 540 -4.90 12.56 21.70
N SER A 541 -3.96 12.88 20.82
CA SER A 541 -4.03 14.06 19.95
C SER A 541 -3.62 13.71 18.53
N VAL A 542 -4.49 13.98 17.56
CA VAL A 542 -4.15 13.95 16.13
C VAL A 542 -4.23 15.38 15.61
N ILE A 543 -3.12 15.90 15.12
CA ILE A 543 -3.04 17.27 14.61
C ILE A 543 -2.76 17.22 13.11
N ILE A 544 -3.59 17.89 12.32
CA ILE A 544 -3.49 17.92 10.85
C ILE A 544 -3.13 19.34 10.44
N ASP A 545 -2.03 19.48 9.70
CA ASP A 545 -1.51 20.80 9.30
C ASP A 545 -2.48 21.54 8.38
N LYS A 546 -3.03 20.88 7.36
CA LYS A 546 -4.04 21.45 6.47
C LYS A 546 -4.93 20.37 5.87
N LEU A 547 -6.05 20.78 5.29
CA LEU A 547 -6.95 19.88 4.56
C LEU A 547 -6.16 19.05 3.52
N PRO A 548 -6.35 17.72 3.48
CA PRO A 548 -5.52 16.79 2.72
C PRO A 548 -5.90 16.73 1.24
N PHE A 549 -5.89 17.89 0.58
CA PHE A 549 -5.94 17.95 -0.87
C PHE A 549 -4.64 17.40 -1.46
N GLU A 550 -4.79 16.60 -2.51
CA GLU A 550 -3.66 16.08 -3.27
C GLU A 550 -2.83 17.21 -3.89
N VAL A 551 -1.55 16.91 -4.15
CA VAL A 551 -0.60 17.88 -4.70
C VAL A 551 -1.02 18.24 -6.13
N PRO A 552 -1.36 19.51 -6.44
CA PRO A 552 -1.88 19.89 -7.76
C PRO A 552 -0.91 19.67 -8.92
N SER A 553 0.39 19.53 -8.62
CA SER A 553 1.42 19.24 -9.62
C SER A 553 1.61 17.74 -9.88
N ASP A 554 0.85 16.86 -9.21
CA ASP A 554 0.93 15.44 -9.50
C ASP A 554 0.41 15.16 -10.93
N PRO A 555 1.20 14.48 -11.78
CA PRO A 555 0.87 14.31 -13.20
C PRO A 555 -0.40 13.50 -13.42
N ILE A 556 -0.64 12.47 -12.59
CA ILE A 556 -1.82 11.60 -12.69
C ILE A 556 -3.05 12.40 -12.31
N LEU A 557 -2.99 13.15 -11.21
CA LEU A 557 -4.07 14.04 -10.81
C LEU A 557 -4.40 15.06 -11.91
N VAL A 558 -3.39 15.75 -12.47
CA VAL A 558 -3.62 16.74 -13.54
C VAL A 558 -4.36 16.13 -14.73
N ALA A 559 -3.99 14.91 -15.15
CA ALA A 559 -4.65 14.22 -16.24
C ALA A 559 -6.08 13.80 -15.89
N ARG A 560 -6.32 13.26 -14.68
CA ARG A 560 -7.67 12.93 -14.19
C ARG A 560 -8.58 14.16 -14.17
N LEU A 561 -8.09 15.28 -13.63
CA LEU A 561 -8.85 16.53 -13.59
C LEU A 561 -9.08 17.12 -14.98
N LYS A 562 -8.18 16.89 -15.95
CA LYS A 562 -8.39 17.30 -17.35
C LYS A 562 -9.50 16.46 -17.99
N ARG A 563 -9.44 15.14 -17.85
CA ARG A 563 -10.46 14.22 -18.36
C ARG A 563 -11.86 14.56 -17.83
N LEU A 564 -11.98 14.77 -16.51
CA LEU A 564 -13.27 15.15 -15.91
C LEU A 564 -13.83 16.46 -16.47
N ARG A 565 -12.95 17.44 -16.76
CA ARG A 565 -13.36 18.69 -17.44
C ARG A 565 -13.85 18.43 -18.86
N ASP A 566 -13.14 17.57 -19.60
CA ASP A 566 -13.49 17.21 -20.98
C ASP A 566 -14.83 16.44 -21.03
N GLU A 567 -15.16 15.69 -19.96
CA GLU A 567 -16.46 15.03 -19.75
C GLU A 567 -17.57 15.96 -19.22
N GLY A 568 -17.27 17.24 -18.96
CA GLY A 568 -18.24 18.25 -18.52
C GLY A 568 -18.46 18.35 -17.00
N TYR A 569 -17.67 17.65 -16.19
CA TYR A 569 -17.73 17.73 -14.73
C TYR A 569 -16.85 18.86 -14.17
N ASP A 570 -17.20 19.37 -12.99
CA ASP A 570 -16.31 20.22 -12.18
C ASP A 570 -15.36 19.32 -11.36
N PRO A 571 -14.06 19.22 -11.69
CA PRO A 571 -13.16 18.27 -11.03
C PRO A 571 -12.94 18.59 -9.54
N PHE A 572 -13.11 19.85 -9.15
CA PHE A 572 -12.92 20.26 -7.76
C PHE A 572 -14.00 19.63 -6.88
N TRP A 573 -15.26 19.75 -7.29
CA TRP A 573 -16.39 19.16 -6.56
C TRP A 573 -16.56 17.67 -6.77
N HIS A 574 -16.21 17.19 -7.96
CA HIS A 574 -16.44 15.82 -8.38
C HIS A 574 -15.37 14.85 -7.89
N TYR A 575 -14.12 15.32 -7.72
CA TYR A 575 -13.00 14.48 -7.34
C TYR A 575 -12.22 15.02 -6.13
N GLN A 576 -11.73 16.27 -6.19
CA GLN A 576 -10.78 16.77 -5.18
C GLN A 576 -11.40 16.88 -3.78
N VAL A 577 -12.61 17.42 -3.67
CA VAL A 577 -13.32 17.54 -2.38
C VAL A 577 -13.67 16.16 -1.81
N PRO A 578 -14.31 15.24 -2.58
CA PRO A 578 -14.54 13.87 -2.14
C PRO A 578 -13.30 13.14 -1.62
N GLN A 579 -12.21 13.14 -2.39
CA GLN A 579 -10.97 12.48 -2.02
C GLN A 579 -10.38 13.07 -0.72
N ALA A 580 -10.38 14.39 -0.58
CA ALA A 580 -9.88 15.06 0.62
C ALA A 580 -10.75 14.76 1.86
N ILE A 581 -12.07 14.61 1.71
CA ILE A 581 -12.95 14.21 2.81
C ILE A 581 -12.64 12.78 3.26
N LEU A 582 -12.49 11.83 2.33
CA LEU A 582 -12.14 10.45 2.66
C LEU A 582 -10.78 10.36 3.37
N ASN A 583 -9.76 11.06 2.86
CA ASN A 583 -8.45 11.15 3.50
C ASN A 583 -8.56 11.75 4.92
N LEU A 584 -9.37 12.80 5.11
CA LEU A 584 -9.59 13.39 6.44
C LEU A 584 -10.24 12.40 7.41
N LYS A 585 -11.29 11.69 6.97
CA LYS A 585 -11.95 10.64 7.78
C LYS A 585 -10.94 9.58 8.22
N GLN A 586 -10.00 9.19 7.35
CA GLN A 586 -8.95 8.23 7.72
C GLN A 586 -7.98 8.76 8.77
N GLY A 587 -7.58 10.02 8.66
CA GLY A 587 -6.75 10.69 9.67
C GLY A 587 -7.44 10.77 11.02
N VAL A 588 -8.71 11.18 11.04
CA VAL A 588 -9.57 11.27 12.24
C VAL A 588 -9.78 9.90 12.89
N GLY A 589 -10.04 8.87 12.08
CA GLY A 589 -10.24 7.48 12.53
C GLY A 589 -9.02 6.82 13.17
N ARG A 590 -7.87 7.53 13.24
CA ARG A 590 -6.69 7.10 14.01
C ARG A 590 -6.82 7.39 15.49
N LEU A 591 -7.71 8.26 15.95
CA LEU A 591 -7.73 8.63 17.36
C LEU A 591 -8.52 7.63 18.21
N ILE A 592 -9.78 7.36 17.82
CA ILE A 592 -10.69 6.50 18.58
C ILE A 592 -10.71 5.10 17.95
N ARG A 593 -10.18 4.11 18.68
CA ARG A 593 -10.06 2.70 18.23
C ARG A 593 -10.61 1.71 19.25
N THR A 594 -10.69 2.11 20.51
CA THR A 594 -11.31 1.38 21.62
C THR A 594 -12.36 2.25 22.30
N VAL A 595 -13.24 1.64 23.10
CA VAL A 595 -14.27 2.36 23.86
C VAL A 595 -13.70 3.26 24.97
N GLU A 596 -12.45 3.02 25.36
CA GLU A 596 -11.71 3.80 26.37
C GLU A 596 -10.90 4.94 25.74
N ASP A 597 -10.73 4.94 24.42
CA ASP A 597 -9.96 5.98 23.74
C ASP A 597 -10.73 7.29 23.81
N ARG A 598 -10.04 8.34 24.26
CA ARG A 598 -10.55 9.71 24.34
C ARG A 598 -9.47 10.69 23.91
N GLY A 599 -9.83 11.71 23.13
CA GLY A 599 -8.84 12.67 22.68
C GLY A 599 -9.36 13.81 21.81
N MET A 600 -8.41 14.49 21.17
CA MET A 600 -8.67 15.63 20.29
C MET A 600 -8.15 15.39 18.88
N VAL A 601 -8.93 15.81 17.88
CA VAL A 601 -8.40 16.09 16.53
C VAL A 601 -8.31 17.59 16.32
N ALA A 602 -7.12 18.11 16.02
CA ALA A 602 -6.95 19.50 15.63
C ALA A 602 -6.73 19.62 14.13
N ILE A 603 -7.57 20.39 13.43
CA ILE A 603 -7.42 20.66 11.99
C ILE A 603 -7.02 22.12 11.81
N MET A 604 -5.76 22.36 11.48
CA MET A 604 -5.18 23.71 11.46
C MET A 604 -5.42 24.44 10.13
N ASP A 605 -6.67 24.46 9.68
CA ASP A 605 -7.03 25.03 8.37
C ASP A 605 -8.28 25.91 8.43
N VAL A 606 -8.09 27.22 8.39
CA VAL A 606 -9.17 28.22 8.46
C VAL A 606 -10.16 28.11 7.29
N ARG A 607 -9.77 27.48 6.17
CA ARG A 607 -10.61 27.31 4.98
C ARG A 607 -11.87 26.48 5.26
N ILE A 608 -11.88 25.68 6.32
CA ILE A 608 -13.09 24.96 6.78
C ILE A 608 -14.22 25.95 7.15
N TRP A 609 -13.86 27.10 7.71
CA TRP A 609 -14.83 28.13 8.08
C TRP A 609 -15.14 29.07 6.92
N GLU A 610 -14.13 29.43 6.13
CA GLU A 610 -14.22 30.51 5.13
C GLU A 610 -14.72 30.06 3.75
N LYS A 611 -14.48 28.80 3.36
CA LYS A 611 -14.81 28.32 2.00
C LYS A 611 -16.10 27.51 2.00
N VAL A 612 -16.84 27.57 0.89
CA VAL A 612 -18.13 26.89 0.72
C VAL A 612 -18.04 25.37 0.94
N TYR A 613 -16.94 24.75 0.49
CA TYR A 613 -16.71 23.31 0.66
C TYR A 613 -16.44 22.90 2.11
N GLY A 614 -16.07 23.83 2.99
CA GLY A 614 -15.76 23.54 4.39
C GLY A 614 -16.92 22.90 5.15
N LYS A 615 -18.16 23.27 4.81
CA LYS A 615 -19.38 22.65 5.33
C LYS A 615 -19.45 21.14 5.05
N LYS A 616 -18.98 20.69 3.87
CA LYS A 616 -18.95 19.26 3.53
C LYS A 616 -17.94 18.49 4.36
N PHE A 617 -16.82 19.10 4.73
CA PHE A 617 -15.86 18.48 5.65
C PHE A 617 -16.47 18.31 7.04
N LEU A 618 -17.09 19.36 7.58
CA LEU A 618 -17.73 19.32 8.89
C LEU A 618 -18.87 18.29 8.97
N SER A 619 -19.71 18.20 7.94
CA SER A 619 -20.83 17.24 7.91
C SER A 619 -20.40 15.77 7.80
N ASN A 620 -19.11 15.51 7.50
CA ASN A 620 -18.54 14.17 7.37
C ASN A 620 -17.62 13.79 8.54
N LEU A 621 -17.49 14.67 9.54
CA LEU A 621 -16.87 14.31 10.81
C LEU A 621 -17.85 13.48 11.64
N PRO A 622 -17.35 12.64 12.57
CA PRO A 622 -18.20 11.99 13.56
C PRO A 622 -19.02 13.02 14.35
N ASP A 623 -20.16 12.59 14.90
CA ASP A 623 -20.99 13.44 15.76
C ASP A 623 -20.25 13.74 17.08
N CYS A 624 -19.57 14.89 17.12
CA CYS A 624 -18.65 15.29 18.18
C CYS A 624 -18.65 16.81 18.40
N LYS A 625 -18.06 17.26 19.52
CA LYS A 625 -17.93 18.69 19.82
C LYS A 625 -16.88 19.33 18.91
N VAL A 626 -17.29 20.27 18.05
CA VAL A 626 -16.39 21.09 17.22
C VAL A 626 -16.24 22.47 17.83
N THR A 627 -15.01 22.90 18.10
CA THR A 627 -14.71 24.19 18.74
C THR A 627 -13.55 24.94 18.09
N SER A 628 -13.52 26.25 18.28
CA SER A 628 -12.36 27.10 17.99
C SER A 628 -11.74 27.70 19.26
N ASP A 629 -12.27 27.37 20.44
CA ASP A 629 -11.75 27.83 21.73
C ASP A 629 -10.84 26.76 22.34
N ILE A 630 -9.58 27.11 22.54
CA ILE A 630 -8.58 26.22 23.13
C ILE A 630 -8.86 25.91 24.61
N ASN A 631 -9.62 26.76 25.30
CA ASN A 631 -10.00 26.51 26.70
C ASN A 631 -10.94 25.32 26.82
N GLU A 632 -11.88 25.16 25.88
CA GLU A 632 -12.77 23.99 25.86
C GLU A 632 -12.00 22.68 25.62
N VAL A 633 -10.90 22.74 24.85
CA VAL A 633 -9.97 21.61 24.71
C VAL A 633 -9.28 21.32 26.04
N ALA A 634 -8.81 22.35 26.75
CA ALA A 634 -8.17 22.18 28.04
C ALA A 634 -9.13 21.58 29.09
N GLU A 635 -10.40 22.00 29.10
CA GLU A 635 -11.46 21.45 29.96
C GLU A 635 -11.74 19.98 29.64
N PHE A 636 -11.86 19.63 28.36
CA PHE A 636 -12.05 18.25 27.92
C PHE A 636 -10.95 17.29 28.45
N PHE A 637 -9.68 17.74 28.44
CA PHE A 637 -8.55 16.99 29.00
C PHE A 637 -8.40 17.07 30.52
N ARG A 638 -9.18 17.93 31.21
CA ARG A 638 -9.26 17.99 32.69
C ARG A 638 -10.36 17.09 33.23
N ASP A 639 -11.52 17.05 32.60
CA ASP A 639 -12.64 16.19 33.03
C ASP A 639 -12.25 14.71 33.02
N SER A 640 -11.40 14.32 32.06
CA SER A 640 -10.79 13.00 31.98
C SER A 640 -9.85 12.64 33.15
N ARG A 641 -9.44 13.61 33.98
CA ARG A 641 -8.61 13.37 35.18
C ARG A 641 -9.44 13.16 36.44
N VAL A 642 -10.74 13.43 36.42
CA VAL A 642 -11.60 13.37 37.61
C VAL A 642 -12.20 11.97 37.82
N GLU A 643 -12.27 11.11 36.80
CA GLU A 643 -12.87 9.76 36.93
C GLU A 643 -11.88 8.62 37.24
N ASN A 644 -10.57 8.80 37.01
CA ASN A 644 -9.57 7.71 37.12
C ASN A 644 -8.74 7.67 38.42
N PHE A 645 -9.17 8.34 39.50
CA PHE A 645 -8.51 8.26 40.82
C PHE A 645 -9.40 7.71 41.96
N SER A 646 -10.62 7.24 41.66
CA SER A 646 -11.58 6.84 42.70
C SER A 646 -11.89 5.34 42.78
N GLN A 647 -11.17 4.46 42.09
CA GLN A 647 -11.41 3.00 42.16
C GLN A 647 -10.19 2.10 42.44
N ASN A 648 -9.00 2.67 42.69
CA ASN A 648 -7.83 1.89 43.15
C ASN A 648 -7.25 2.40 44.49
N ALA A 649 -8.13 2.81 45.40
CA ALA A 649 -7.82 2.98 46.81
C ALA A 649 -8.97 2.38 47.63
N GLY A 650 -8.95 1.05 47.74
CA GLY A 650 -9.87 0.22 48.52
C GLY A 650 -9.35 -1.20 48.59
#